data_AF-A0A5C7N382-F1
#
_entry.id   AF-A0A5C7N382-F1
#
_cell.length_a   1.000
_cell.length_b   1.000
_cell.length_c   1.000
_cell.angle_alpha   90.00
_cell.angle_beta   90.00
_cell.angle_gamma   90.00
#
_symmetry.space_group_name_H-M   'P 1'
#
loop_
_entity.id
_entity.type
_entity.pdbx_description
1 polymer ?
#
loop_
_entity_poly.entity_id
_entity_poly.type
_entity_poly.pdbx_seq_one_letter_code
_entity_poly.pdbx_strand_id
1 'polypeptide(L)'
;MKRLLPVLAILLTLSYGASAQVVQWASKVLDFSSEITHAQYSAQQALGKPNVMPAGGDNPNAWMPDKPNRKEFLKLGFDKPMSIKQIAIAESFNPSALYRILVYDETGKEYELSTFNPMSIPMKGRMMNFFLEPTPYKVAAVKLEFDGAAVPDYYAIDAVAISDSNYPIVAFIPTPELLASGIVTEVLDKNVNSDVNELNPILSPDGKTLYFSRSNHPDNSGGKKDKEDIWYSELGADGKWQLAKNAGAPLNNEYPNFVSSISSTTPDGKSVIMLLGNKYDENGDSKLAGVSMSSNVGGNWTKPVALKIEDDYNFHEKANYFLANNRKTLLMSVQREDTRGDRDLYVSFMRADSSWSRPLNLGAVVNTAGEESAPFLALDDKTLYFSSNGFSGYGGTDIYVSKRLDDTWTNWSEPENLGPDINSPKEDLFFNIPANSEYAYYSRGVSDNNTDIFRIKLPIMRSPEVWVTVRGKLVDGKTGEPIGAKIVYERLPDGTDVGITQSDPKTGEYEIKLPAGHLYGIRAEADGHISESQNIDLRNAKGDTIITGQDFRLQPINVTPIDSGVHVTLNNIFFDFDQVTLRAESYSELDRIVKMLNDRASMTIEIDGHADATGPEQYNLDLSKRRAAAVQKYLTGKGVDVSRVTIAFFGESKPVVPNTTKENRRKNRRVEFVIVKP
;
A
#
# COMPACT_ATOMS: atom_id res chain seq x y z
N MET A 1 51.65 -46.70 -34.35
CA MET A 1 51.19 -45.74 -35.39
C MET A 1 49.69 -45.89 -35.59
N LYS A 2 48.89 -44.92 -35.12
CA LYS A 2 47.67 -44.41 -35.77
C LYS A 2 47.14 -43.25 -34.92
N ARG A 3 47.06 -42.08 -35.56
CA ARG A 3 46.73 -40.77 -34.99
C ARG A 3 45.23 -40.70 -34.68
N LEU A 4 44.88 -40.17 -33.51
CA LEU A 4 43.54 -39.67 -33.20
C LEU A 4 43.42 -38.24 -33.76
N LEU A 5 42.49 -38.01 -34.68
CA LEU A 5 42.02 -36.66 -35.05
C LEU A 5 40.91 -36.25 -34.08
N PRO A 6 40.87 -34.99 -33.58
CA PRO A 6 39.69 -34.46 -32.92
C PRO A 6 38.71 -33.93 -33.98
N VAL A 7 37.46 -34.35 -33.90
CA VAL A 7 36.35 -33.72 -34.63
C VAL A 7 35.90 -32.51 -33.82
N LEU A 8 36.16 -31.31 -34.33
CA LEU A 8 35.68 -30.06 -33.80
C LEU A 8 34.23 -29.85 -34.29
N ALA A 9 33.24 -30.05 -33.42
CA ALA A 9 31.86 -29.70 -33.70
C ALA A 9 31.64 -28.22 -33.35
N ILE A 10 31.51 -27.38 -34.38
CA ILE A 10 31.06 -25.98 -34.24
C ILE A 10 29.54 -26.00 -34.14
N LEU A 11 29.00 -25.77 -32.93
CA LEU A 11 27.60 -25.42 -32.73
C LEU A 11 27.42 -23.93 -33.05
N LEU A 12 26.89 -23.63 -34.23
CA LEU A 12 26.35 -22.32 -34.57
C LEU A 12 24.99 -22.16 -33.88
N THR A 13 24.95 -21.45 -32.76
CA THR A 13 23.68 -20.98 -32.19
C THR A 13 23.16 -19.81 -33.03
N LEU A 14 22.22 -20.10 -33.92
CA LEU A 14 21.36 -19.09 -34.56
C LEU A 14 20.46 -18.50 -33.46
N SER A 15 20.87 -17.37 -32.90
CA SER A 15 19.99 -16.51 -32.12
C SER A 15 18.96 -15.87 -33.05
N TYR A 16 17.76 -16.47 -33.14
CA TYR A 16 16.60 -15.75 -33.66
C TYR A 16 16.32 -14.59 -32.71
N GLY A 17 16.64 -13.37 -33.15
CA GLY A 17 16.16 -12.17 -32.49
C GLY A 17 14.64 -12.12 -32.66
N ALA A 18 13.89 -12.57 -31.66
CA ALA A 18 12.48 -12.25 -31.56
C ALA A 18 12.37 -10.73 -31.39
N SER A 19 12.04 -10.01 -32.46
CA SER A 19 11.67 -8.60 -32.32
C SER A 19 10.33 -8.58 -31.58
N ALA A 20 10.35 -8.05 -30.36
CA ALA A 20 9.13 -7.81 -29.60
C ALA A 20 8.23 -6.85 -30.39
N GLN A 21 6.94 -7.16 -30.45
CA GLN A 21 5.94 -6.28 -31.04
C GLN A 21 6.01 -4.89 -30.38
N VAL A 22 6.03 -3.82 -31.18
CA VAL A 22 5.92 -2.46 -30.67
C VAL A 22 4.45 -2.05 -30.70
N VAL A 23 3.87 -1.84 -29.52
CA VAL A 23 2.51 -1.29 -29.36
C VAL A 23 2.61 0.15 -28.87
N GLN A 24 1.90 1.06 -29.53
CA GLN A 24 1.67 2.41 -29.03
C GLN A 24 0.17 2.64 -28.84
N TRP A 25 -0.22 2.92 -27.61
CA TRP A 25 -1.55 3.44 -27.29
C TRP A 25 -1.63 4.92 -27.64
N ALA A 26 -2.83 5.40 -27.95
CA ALA A 26 -3.09 6.81 -28.15
C ALA A 26 -2.67 7.62 -26.91
N SER A 27 -2.00 8.74 -27.12
CA SER A 27 -1.39 9.57 -26.06
C SER A 27 -1.99 10.97 -25.97
N LYS A 28 -2.73 11.39 -27.00
CA LYS A 28 -3.36 12.71 -27.06
C LYS A 28 -4.63 12.69 -27.90
N VAL A 29 -5.61 13.46 -27.48
CA VAL A 29 -6.77 13.81 -28.30
C VAL A 29 -6.38 14.96 -29.22
N LEU A 30 -6.60 14.82 -30.52
CA LEU A 30 -6.31 15.86 -31.51
C LEU A 30 -7.59 16.58 -31.96
N ASP A 31 -8.69 15.86 -32.07
CA ASP A 31 -10.00 16.38 -32.46
C ASP A 31 -11.08 15.35 -32.10
N PHE A 32 -12.32 15.79 -31.87
CA PHE A 32 -13.47 14.93 -31.62
C PHE A 32 -14.77 15.68 -31.91
N SER A 33 -15.85 14.94 -32.20
CA SER A 33 -17.14 15.55 -32.50
C SER A 33 -17.90 16.00 -31.25
N SER A 34 -18.02 15.13 -30.26
CA SER A 34 -18.77 15.38 -29.02
C SER A 34 -18.29 14.47 -27.87
N GLU A 35 -18.66 14.83 -26.65
CA GLU A 35 -18.45 14.05 -25.43
C GLU A 35 -19.56 14.37 -24.41
N ILE A 36 -19.85 13.47 -23.46
CA ILE A 36 -20.90 13.70 -22.45
C ILE A 36 -20.47 14.75 -21.43
N THR A 37 -19.28 14.58 -20.84
CA THR A 37 -18.69 15.54 -19.90
C THR A 37 -17.19 15.68 -20.17
N HIS A 38 -16.57 16.71 -19.58
CA HIS A 38 -15.12 16.92 -19.68
C HIS A 38 -14.28 15.95 -18.84
N ALA A 39 -14.91 15.13 -18.00
CA ALA A 39 -14.26 14.18 -17.11
C ALA A 39 -14.67 12.75 -17.49
N GLN A 40 -15.88 12.37 -17.06
CA GLN A 40 -16.53 11.11 -17.41
C GLN A 40 -16.94 11.10 -18.88
N TYR A 41 -16.64 10.00 -19.56
CA TYR A 41 -16.94 9.80 -20.98
C TYR A 41 -16.29 10.80 -21.95
N SER A 42 -15.27 11.54 -21.49
CA SER A 42 -14.55 12.50 -22.31
C SER A 42 -13.70 11.80 -23.37
N ALA A 43 -13.30 12.54 -24.41
CA ALA A 43 -12.38 12.01 -25.42
C ALA A 43 -11.02 11.59 -24.82
N GLN A 44 -10.64 12.17 -23.68
CA GLN A 44 -9.41 11.80 -22.96
C GLN A 44 -9.45 10.36 -22.44
N GLN A 45 -10.64 9.80 -22.22
CA GLN A 45 -10.80 8.45 -21.73
C GLN A 45 -10.41 7.38 -22.75
N ALA A 46 -10.27 7.74 -24.03
CA ALA A 46 -9.78 6.83 -25.08
C ALA A 46 -8.23 6.77 -25.18
N LEU A 47 -7.51 7.42 -24.26
CA LEU A 47 -6.05 7.47 -24.22
C LEU A 47 -5.47 6.39 -23.31
N GLY A 48 -4.26 5.94 -23.62
CA GLY A 48 -3.55 4.95 -22.81
C GLY A 48 -4.07 3.52 -23.02
N LYS A 49 -3.72 2.66 -22.06
CA LYS A 49 -4.19 1.26 -22.06
C LYS A 49 -5.70 1.22 -21.74
N PRO A 50 -6.41 0.17 -22.18
CA PRO A 50 -7.83 0.00 -21.87
C PRO A 50 -8.06 -0.08 -20.35
N ASN A 51 -9.10 0.61 -19.87
CA ASN A 51 -9.58 0.59 -18.48
C ASN A 51 -10.92 -0.17 -18.34
N VAL A 52 -11.61 -0.48 -19.44
CA VAL A 52 -12.92 -1.15 -19.42
C VAL A 52 -12.83 -2.57 -19.98
N MET A 53 -11.94 -2.79 -20.95
CA MET A 53 -11.69 -4.11 -21.52
C MET A 53 -10.77 -4.95 -20.62
N PRO A 54 -11.00 -6.26 -20.46
CA PRO A 54 -11.78 -7.11 -21.35
C PRO A 54 -13.26 -7.28 -20.98
N ALA A 55 -13.70 -6.81 -19.82
CA ALA A 55 -15.09 -6.99 -19.37
C ALA A 55 -16.09 -6.28 -20.29
N GLY A 56 -15.76 -5.07 -20.74
CA GLY A 56 -16.65 -4.24 -21.55
C GLY A 56 -17.90 -3.80 -20.79
N GLY A 57 -18.70 -2.94 -21.43
CA GLY A 57 -19.88 -2.31 -20.85
C GLY A 57 -19.79 -0.79 -20.86
N ASP A 58 -20.89 -0.18 -20.46
CA ASP A 58 -20.97 1.24 -20.15
C ASP A 58 -20.10 1.55 -18.93
N ASN A 59 -19.16 2.48 -19.07
CA ASN A 59 -18.23 2.87 -18.01
C ASN A 59 -17.71 4.30 -18.27
N PRO A 60 -17.60 5.16 -17.25
CA PRO A 60 -17.15 6.55 -17.39
C PRO A 60 -15.70 6.70 -17.87
N ASN A 61 -14.90 5.63 -17.87
CA ASN A 61 -13.51 5.59 -18.34
C ASN A 61 -13.39 5.18 -19.81
N ALA A 62 -14.44 5.36 -20.61
CA ALA A 62 -14.39 5.23 -22.07
C ALA A 62 -15.05 6.44 -22.74
N TRP A 63 -14.55 6.88 -23.90
CA TRP A 63 -15.19 7.97 -24.64
C TRP A 63 -16.59 7.57 -25.11
N MET A 64 -17.57 8.46 -24.93
CA MET A 64 -18.94 8.28 -25.41
C MET A 64 -19.46 9.61 -26.01
N PRO A 65 -20.19 9.59 -27.13
CA PRO A 65 -20.74 10.80 -27.72
C PRO A 65 -21.80 11.45 -26.83
N ASP A 66 -22.07 12.75 -27.03
CA ASP A 66 -23.03 13.51 -26.22
C ASP A 66 -24.48 12.99 -26.33
N LYS A 67 -24.81 12.35 -27.45
CA LYS A 67 -26.13 11.81 -27.78
C LYS A 67 -26.02 10.55 -28.64
N PRO A 68 -26.99 9.63 -28.55
CA PRO A 68 -27.01 8.43 -29.40
C PRO A 68 -27.49 8.78 -30.82
N ASN A 69 -27.42 7.80 -31.73
CA ASN A 69 -27.98 7.88 -33.08
C ASN A 69 -27.42 9.01 -33.96
N ARG A 70 -26.13 9.33 -33.81
CA ARG A 70 -25.44 10.36 -34.59
C ARG A 70 -24.19 9.84 -35.28
N LYS A 71 -23.79 10.56 -36.32
CA LYS A 71 -22.44 10.41 -36.88
C LYS A 71 -21.47 11.20 -36.04
N GLU A 72 -20.40 10.53 -35.63
CA GLU A 72 -19.43 11.07 -34.68
C GLU A 72 -18.02 10.70 -35.16
N PHE A 73 -17.01 11.33 -34.58
CA PHE A 73 -15.63 10.97 -34.84
C PHE A 73 -14.75 11.20 -33.62
N LEU A 74 -13.65 10.45 -33.57
CA LEU A 74 -12.59 10.60 -32.59
C LEU A 74 -11.24 10.57 -33.31
N LYS A 75 -10.42 11.60 -33.13
CA LYS A 75 -9.07 11.71 -33.71
C LYS A 75 -8.01 11.73 -32.63
N LEU A 76 -7.16 10.72 -32.64
CA LEU A 76 -6.16 10.45 -31.62
C LEU A 76 -4.75 10.46 -32.20
N GLY A 77 -3.81 11.01 -31.43
CA GLY A 77 -2.40 11.08 -31.79
C GLY A 77 -1.54 10.11 -30.98
N PHE A 78 -0.38 9.78 -31.55
CA PHE A 78 0.62 8.91 -30.95
C PHE A 78 1.92 9.67 -30.70
N ASP A 79 2.71 9.21 -29.71
CA ASP A 79 3.95 9.90 -29.31
C ASP A 79 5.04 9.76 -30.37
N LYS A 80 5.18 8.57 -30.95
CA LYS A 80 6.20 8.27 -31.95
C LYS A 80 5.54 7.83 -33.25
N PRO A 81 5.55 8.68 -34.29
CA PRO A 81 5.09 8.26 -35.61
C PRO A 81 5.83 7.01 -36.09
N MET A 82 5.10 5.98 -36.53
CA MET A 82 5.67 4.68 -36.93
C MET A 82 4.97 4.09 -38.15
N SER A 83 5.67 3.26 -38.92
CA SER A 83 5.00 2.39 -39.90
C SER A 83 4.22 1.31 -39.15
N ILE A 84 2.99 1.04 -39.57
CA ILE A 84 2.07 0.17 -38.83
C ILE A 84 1.60 -1.00 -39.69
N LYS A 85 1.31 -2.13 -39.05
CA LYS A 85 0.63 -3.31 -39.61
C LYS A 85 -0.69 -3.63 -38.92
N GLN A 86 -1.01 -2.92 -37.84
CA GLN A 86 -2.23 -3.11 -37.07
C GLN A 86 -2.72 -1.82 -36.43
N ILE A 87 -4.05 -1.66 -36.37
CA ILE A 87 -4.75 -0.74 -35.48
C ILE A 87 -5.66 -1.58 -34.59
N ALA A 88 -5.58 -1.41 -33.27
CA ALA A 88 -6.49 -2.03 -32.32
C ALA A 88 -7.45 -0.98 -31.75
N ILE A 89 -8.74 -1.29 -31.71
CA ILE A 89 -9.81 -0.41 -31.23
C ILE A 89 -10.61 -1.17 -30.17
N ALA A 90 -10.58 -0.68 -28.94
CA ALA A 90 -11.35 -1.23 -27.83
C ALA A 90 -12.76 -0.60 -27.84
N GLU A 91 -13.70 -1.24 -28.53
CA GLU A 91 -15.12 -0.86 -28.52
C GLU A 91 -15.77 -1.44 -27.27
N SER A 92 -15.81 -0.68 -26.17
CA SER A 92 -16.20 -1.19 -24.86
C SER A 92 -17.70 -1.36 -24.69
N PHE A 93 -18.53 -0.53 -25.33
CA PHE A 93 -19.99 -0.57 -25.22
C PHE A 93 -20.67 -0.48 -26.59
N ASN A 94 -21.67 -1.32 -26.84
CA ASN A 94 -22.42 -1.42 -28.11
C ASN A 94 -21.51 -1.34 -29.36
N PRO A 95 -20.59 -2.31 -29.52
CA PRO A 95 -19.57 -2.28 -30.56
C PRO A 95 -20.15 -2.32 -31.97
N SER A 96 -19.31 -2.00 -32.96
CA SER A 96 -19.62 -2.01 -34.39
C SER A 96 -20.37 -0.79 -34.92
N ALA A 97 -20.21 0.35 -34.25
CA ALA A 97 -20.59 1.67 -34.77
C ALA A 97 -19.56 2.24 -35.77
N LEU A 98 -18.32 1.74 -35.77
CA LEU A 98 -17.25 2.22 -36.65
C LEU A 98 -17.61 2.03 -38.14
N TYR A 99 -17.58 3.10 -38.93
CA TYR A 99 -17.78 3.04 -40.39
C TYR A 99 -16.54 3.38 -41.20
N ARG A 100 -15.55 4.10 -40.66
CA ARG A 100 -14.33 4.47 -41.40
C ARG A 100 -13.11 4.66 -40.50
N ILE A 101 -11.96 4.23 -41.00
CA ILE A 101 -10.64 4.51 -40.41
C ILE A 101 -9.82 5.37 -41.38
N LEU A 102 -9.38 6.53 -40.88
CA LEU A 102 -8.44 7.44 -41.53
C LEU A 102 -7.16 7.50 -40.70
N VAL A 103 -6.01 7.63 -41.35
CA VAL A 103 -4.72 7.86 -40.68
C VAL A 103 -4.01 9.08 -41.25
N TYR A 104 -3.18 9.70 -40.44
CA TYR A 104 -2.41 10.89 -40.83
C TYR A 104 -0.92 10.64 -40.60
N ASP A 105 -0.10 11.08 -41.55
CA ASP A 105 1.35 11.11 -41.37
C ASP A 105 1.83 12.35 -40.61
N GLU A 106 3.15 12.46 -40.41
CA GLU A 106 3.81 13.56 -39.69
C GLU A 106 3.59 14.93 -40.34
N THR A 107 3.22 14.97 -41.63
CA THR A 107 2.93 16.21 -42.36
C THR A 107 1.46 16.61 -42.27
N GLY A 108 0.62 15.77 -41.65
CA GLY A 108 -0.82 15.94 -41.61
C GLY A 108 -1.54 15.46 -42.87
N LYS A 109 -0.85 14.77 -43.79
CA LYS A 109 -1.49 14.19 -44.96
C LYS A 109 -2.34 12.99 -44.54
N GLU A 110 -3.59 12.99 -45.01
CA GLU A 110 -4.62 12.00 -44.70
C GLU A 110 -4.58 10.80 -45.66
N TYR A 111 -4.86 9.62 -45.14
CA TYR A 111 -4.98 8.38 -45.89
C TYR A 111 -6.18 7.58 -45.36
N GLU A 112 -7.11 7.19 -46.24
CA GLU A 112 -8.21 6.28 -45.91
C GLU A 112 -7.73 4.83 -45.96
N LEU A 113 -7.91 4.09 -44.86
CA LEU A 113 -7.49 2.69 -44.77
C LEU A 113 -8.62 1.72 -45.09
N SER A 114 -9.81 1.95 -44.53
CA SER A 114 -10.95 1.04 -44.68
C SER A 114 -12.27 1.71 -44.35
N THR A 115 -13.33 1.20 -44.97
CA THR A 115 -14.73 1.45 -44.62
C THR A 115 -15.39 0.16 -44.16
N PHE A 116 -16.29 0.28 -43.19
CA PHE A 116 -17.03 -0.84 -42.61
C PHE A 116 -18.54 -0.60 -42.77
N ASN A 117 -19.33 -1.64 -42.56
CA ASN A 117 -20.79 -1.55 -42.53
C ASN A 117 -21.27 -1.66 -41.07
N PRO A 118 -21.56 -0.52 -40.40
CA PRO A 118 -22.05 -0.51 -39.03
C PRO A 118 -23.34 -1.32 -38.86
N MET A 119 -23.43 -2.06 -37.77
CA MET A 119 -24.62 -2.84 -37.42
C MET A 119 -24.57 -3.30 -35.96
N SER A 120 -25.73 -3.43 -35.32
CA SER A 120 -25.84 -4.04 -34.00
C SER A 120 -25.36 -5.50 -34.02
N ILE A 121 -24.53 -5.86 -33.04
CA ILE A 121 -24.05 -7.23 -32.82
C ILE A 121 -24.29 -7.66 -31.36
N PRO A 122 -24.51 -8.95 -31.06
CA PRO A 122 -24.80 -9.44 -29.72
C PRO A 122 -23.52 -9.58 -28.86
N MET A 123 -22.75 -8.50 -28.73
CA MET A 123 -21.53 -8.43 -27.92
C MET A 123 -21.59 -7.21 -27.00
N LYS A 124 -21.17 -7.37 -25.73
CA LYS A 124 -21.09 -6.27 -24.76
C LYS A 124 -20.02 -5.25 -25.16
N GLY A 125 -18.86 -5.76 -25.60
CA GLY A 125 -17.73 -5.01 -26.12
C GLY A 125 -16.78 -5.94 -26.90
N ARG A 126 -15.80 -5.38 -27.63
CA ARG A 126 -14.76 -6.14 -28.34
C ARG A 126 -13.45 -5.35 -28.52
N MET A 127 -12.34 -6.08 -28.58
CA MET A 127 -11.07 -5.55 -29.10
C MET A 127 -10.98 -5.85 -30.61
N MET A 128 -11.28 -4.86 -31.44
CA MET A 128 -11.19 -5.00 -32.90
C MET A 128 -9.74 -4.77 -33.35
N ASN A 129 -9.09 -5.81 -33.86
CA ASN A 129 -7.77 -5.72 -34.47
C ASN A 129 -7.91 -5.63 -36.01
N PHE A 130 -7.61 -4.47 -36.57
CA PHE A 130 -7.57 -4.22 -38.01
C PHE A 130 -6.13 -4.40 -38.52
N PHE A 131 -5.93 -5.39 -39.40
CA PHE A 131 -4.63 -5.72 -39.98
C PHE A 131 -4.45 -5.11 -41.37
N LEU A 132 -3.22 -4.69 -41.68
CA LEU A 132 -2.85 -4.12 -42.97
C LEU A 132 -1.40 -4.47 -43.35
N GLU A 133 -1.10 -4.34 -44.64
CA GLU A 133 0.29 -4.30 -45.10
C GLU A 133 1.01 -3.10 -44.48
N PRO A 134 2.32 -3.20 -44.19
CA PRO A 134 3.06 -2.13 -43.55
C PRO A 134 2.96 -0.81 -44.34
N THR A 135 2.56 0.25 -43.64
CA THR A 135 2.36 1.57 -44.28
C THR A 135 3.68 2.12 -44.82
N PRO A 136 3.72 2.69 -46.05
CA PRO A 136 4.94 3.28 -46.61
C PRO A 136 5.28 4.64 -45.98
N TYR A 137 4.44 5.14 -45.09
CA TYR A 137 4.58 6.36 -44.30
C TYR A 137 4.44 6.03 -42.81
N LYS A 138 4.92 6.93 -41.97
CA LYS A 138 4.76 6.83 -40.52
C LYS A 138 3.43 7.43 -40.10
N VAL A 139 2.59 6.65 -39.43
CA VAL A 139 1.31 7.09 -38.88
C VAL A 139 1.56 7.84 -37.58
N ALA A 140 1.12 9.10 -37.54
CA ALA A 140 1.18 9.99 -36.38
C ALA A 140 -0.19 10.13 -35.68
N ALA A 141 -1.29 9.90 -36.39
CA ALA A 141 -2.64 9.96 -35.85
C ALA A 141 -3.61 9.01 -36.56
N VAL A 142 -4.67 8.62 -35.85
CA VAL A 142 -5.80 7.82 -36.33
C VAL A 142 -7.07 8.64 -36.09
N LYS A 143 -7.94 8.76 -37.11
CA LYS A 143 -9.31 9.26 -36.96
C LYS A 143 -10.28 8.12 -37.26
N LEU A 144 -11.17 7.89 -36.31
CA LEU A 144 -12.26 6.93 -36.38
C LEU A 144 -13.55 7.70 -36.62
N GLU A 145 -14.34 7.26 -37.58
CA GLU A 145 -15.68 7.83 -37.83
C GLU A 145 -16.75 6.75 -37.61
N PHE A 146 -17.82 7.14 -36.93
CA PHE A 146 -18.84 6.24 -36.39
C PHE A 146 -20.23 6.61 -36.89
N ASP A 147 -21.10 5.61 -37.06
CA ASP A 147 -22.52 5.76 -37.34
C ASP A 147 -23.33 5.18 -36.18
N GLY A 148 -23.60 6.02 -35.19
CA GLY A 148 -24.35 5.64 -33.99
C GLY A 148 -25.79 5.24 -34.27
N ALA A 149 -26.36 5.56 -35.45
CA ALA A 149 -27.73 5.15 -35.80
C ALA A 149 -27.84 3.66 -36.16
N ALA A 150 -26.70 2.97 -36.34
CA ALA A 150 -26.65 1.55 -36.68
C ALA A 150 -26.57 0.62 -35.44
N VAL A 151 -26.42 1.19 -34.25
CA VAL A 151 -26.36 0.49 -32.96
C VAL A 151 -27.56 0.89 -32.09
N PRO A 152 -27.98 0.07 -31.11
CA PRO A 152 -29.28 0.25 -30.45
C PRO A 152 -29.38 1.48 -29.54
N ASP A 153 -28.24 2.02 -29.08
CA ASP A 153 -28.15 3.19 -28.20
C ASP A 153 -26.76 3.85 -28.31
N TYR A 154 -26.27 4.51 -27.25
CA TYR A 154 -24.87 4.93 -27.11
C TYR A 154 -23.89 3.79 -27.36
N TYR A 155 -22.67 4.14 -27.76
CA TYR A 155 -21.53 3.23 -27.88
C TYR A 155 -20.30 3.91 -27.30
N ALA A 156 -19.28 3.14 -26.93
CA ALA A 156 -18.10 3.69 -26.28
C ALA A 156 -16.78 3.12 -26.80
N ILE A 157 -15.74 3.95 -26.77
CA ILE A 157 -14.37 3.60 -27.14
C ILE A 157 -13.46 3.79 -25.93
N ASP A 158 -12.92 2.68 -25.44
CA ASP A 158 -12.05 2.62 -24.25
C ASP A 158 -10.60 2.95 -24.59
N ALA A 159 -10.10 2.49 -25.74
CA ALA A 159 -8.72 2.74 -26.15
C ALA A 159 -8.49 2.50 -27.64
N VAL A 160 -7.44 3.13 -28.18
CA VAL A 160 -6.95 2.89 -29.54
C VAL A 160 -5.44 2.72 -29.52
N ALA A 161 -4.94 1.70 -30.23
CA ALA A 161 -3.51 1.45 -30.38
C ALA A 161 -3.09 1.21 -31.83
N ILE A 162 -1.82 1.47 -32.12
CA ILE A 162 -1.13 1.09 -33.36
C ILE A 162 0.05 0.16 -33.08
N SER A 163 0.40 -0.68 -34.04
CA SER A 163 1.51 -1.64 -33.91
C SER A 163 2.21 -1.91 -35.24
N ASP A 164 3.52 -2.19 -35.21
CA ASP A 164 4.34 -2.63 -36.36
C ASP A 164 4.21 -4.13 -36.67
N SER A 165 3.47 -4.84 -35.84
CA SER A 165 3.25 -6.28 -35.87
C SER A 165 1.82 -6.65 -36.26
N ASN A 166 1.66 -7.87 -36.79
CA ASN A 166 0.39 -8.55 -37.05
C ASN A 166 0.00 -9.54 -35.93
N TYR A 167 0.67 -9.50 -34.78
CA TYR A 167 0.20 -10.18 -33.57
C TYR A 167 -0.96 -9.39 -32.95
N PRO A 168 -2.14 -10.01 -32.73
CA PRO A 168 -3.31 -9.32 -32.16
C PRO A 168 -2.98 -8.66 -30.82
N ILE A 169 -3.36 -7.39 -30.66
CA ILE A 169 -3.36 -6.74 -29.35
C ILE A 169 -4.58 -7.25 -28.58
N VAL A 170 -4.35 -7.63 -27.33
CA VAL A 170 -5.39 -8.08 -26.39
C VAL A 170 -5.37 -7.21 -25.14
N ALA A 171 -6.53 -6.96 -24.57
CA ALA A 171 -6.65 -6.37 -23.24
C ALA A 171 -6.50 -7.47 -22.18
N PHE A 172 -5.80 -7.17 -21.10
CA PHE A 172 -5.66 -8.05 -19.95
C PHE A 172 -5.86 -7.24 -18.67
N ILE A 173 -6.30 -7.91 -17.62
CA ILE A 173 -6.43 -7.35 -16.28
C ILE A 173 -5.07 -7.51 -15.59
N PRO A 174 -4.35 -6.42 -15.25
CA PRO A 174 -3.09 -6.52 -14.53
C PRO A 174 -3.33 -7.15 -13.16
N THR A 175 -2.56 -8.17 -12.80
CA THR A 175 -2.60 -8.80 -11.48
C THR A 175 -1.19 -8.88 -10.91
N PRO A 176 -1.00 -8.81 -9.57
CA PRO A 176 0.31 -8.92 -8.97
C PRO A 176 0.98 -10.24 -9.34
N GLU A 177 2.22 -10.19 -9.82
CA GLU A 177 3.00 -11.39 -10.20
C GLU A 177 3.07 -12.41 -9.05
N LEU A 178 3.13 -11.89 -7.82
CA LEU A 178 3.22 -12.69 -6.61
C LEU A 178 1.86 -13.08 -6.02
N LEU A 179 0.72 -12.73 -6.62
CA LEU A 179 -0.59 -13.15 -6.12
C LEU A 179 -0.63 -14.68 -5.95
N ALA A 180 -1.15 -15.14 -4.80
CA ALA A 180 -1.30 -16.56 -4.53
C ALA A 180 -2.39 -17.17 -5.42
N SER A 181 -2.17 -18.42 -5.86
CA SER A 181 -3.14 -19.18 -6.66
C SER A 181 -4.01 -20.04 -5.76
N GLY A 182 -5.28 -20.20 -6.10
CA GLY A 182 -6.20 -21.08 -5.36
C GLY A 182 -6.61 -20.46 -4.02
N ILE A 183 -6.77 -19.14 -4.00
CA ILE A 183 -7.24 -18.42 -2.82
C ILE A 183 -8.69 -18.83 -2.57
N VAL A 184 -8.96 -19.31 -1.36
CA VAL A 184 -10.32 -19.69 -0.96
C VAL A 184 -10.92 -18.55 -0.17
N THR A 185 -12.04 -18.05 -0.68
CA THR A 185 -12.83 -17.03 -0.01
C THR A 185 -13.97 -17.68 0.77
N GLU A 186 -14.04 -17.41 2.07
CA GLU A 186 -15.04 -17.93 3.00
C GLU A 186 -16.06 -16.85 3.35
N VAL A 187 -17.36 -17.13 3.15
CA VAL A 187 -18.44 -16.27 3.65
C VAL A 187 -18.59 -16.47 5.16
N LEU A 188 -18.80 -15.40 5.92
CA LEU A 188 -19.18 -15.52 7.33
C LEU A 188 -20.63 -16.02 7.46
N ASP A 189 -20.94 -16.67 8.59
CA ASP A 189 -22.26 -17.25 8.79
C ASP A 189 -23.34 -16.19 9.10
N LYS A 190 -24.59 -16.65 9.25
CA LYS A 190 -25.76 -15.80 9.50
C LYS A 190 -25.82 -15.17 10.91
N ASN A 191 -24.83 -15.43 11.77
CA ASN A 191 -24.67 -14.64 12.99
C ASN A 191 -24.07 -13.26 12.67
N VAL A 192 -23.26 -13.16 11.61
CA VAL A 192 -22.67 -11.91 11.13
C VAL A 192 -23.44 -11.35 9.95
N ASN A 193 -23.67 -12.17 8.92
CA ASN A 193 -24.33 -11.73 7.69
C ASN A 193 -25.85 -11.81 7.81
N SER A 194 -26.55 -10.87 7.16
CA SER A 194 -28.01 -10.79 7.17
C SER A 194 -28.57 -10.81 5.74
N ASP A 195 -29.71 -10.16 5.51
CA ASP A 195 -30.34 -10.00 4.20
C ASP A 195 -30.26 -8.53 3.71
N VAL A 196 -29.42 -7.72 4.38
CA VAL A 196 -29.08 -6.34 4.00
C VAL A 196 -27.57 -6.17 3.98
N ASN A 197 -27.08 -5.11 3.35
CA ASN A 197 -25.65 -4.87 3.20
C ASN A 197 -24.90 -4.84 4.54
N GLU A 198 -23.95 -5.77 4.71
CA GLU A 198 -22.86 -5.66 5.67
C GLU A 198 -21.61 -5.03 5.03
N LEU A 199 -21.18 -3.89 5.57
CA LEU A 199 -20.11 -3.06 5.03
C LEU A 199 -18.96 -2.89 6.03
N ASN A 200 -17.75 -2.71 5.49
CA ASN A 200 -16.53 -2.37 6.22
C ASN A 200 -16.23 -3.21 7.47
N PRO A 201 -15.97 -4.53 7.32
CA PRO A 201 -15.64 -5.40 8.44
C PRO A 201 -14.26 -5.08 9.04
N ILE A 202 -14.22 -4.55 10.27
CA ILE A 202 -13.00 -4.21 11.00
C ILE A 202 -12.88 -5.07 12.26
N LEU A 203 -11.82 -5.89 12.32
CA LEU A 203 -11.51 -6.69 13.50
C LEU A 203 -10.85 -5.82 14.58
N SER A 204 -11.28 -5.97 15.84
CA SER A 204 -10.63 -5.34 16.98
C SER A 204 -9.17 -5.81 17.11
N PRO A 205 -8.25 -4.97 17.64
CA PRO A 205 -6.83 -5.33 17.79
C PRO A 205 -6.56 -6.61 18.59
N ASP A 206 -7.45 -6.99 19.50
CA ASP A 206 -7.37 -8.22 20.29
C ASP A 206 -7.95 -9.46 19.57
N GLY A 207 -8.49 -9.28 18.36
CA GLY A 207 -9.04 -10.34 17.52
C GLY A 207 -10.39 -10.90 17.97
N LYS A 208 -11.06 -10.28 18.96
CA LYS A 208 -12.25 -10.85 19.60
C LYS A 208 -13.57 -10.23 19.18
N THR A 209 -13.57 -9.06 18.57
CA THR A 209 -14.78 -8.35 18.18
C THR A 209 -14.66 -7.89 16.74
N LEU A 210 -15.57 -8.34 15.89
CA LEU A 210 -15.70 -7.86 14.51
C LEU A 210 -16.74 -6.75 14.48
N TYR A 211 -16.31 -5.53 14.19
CA TYR A 211 -17.18 -4.38 13.93
C TYR A 211 -17.46 -4.29 12.43
N PHE A 212 -18.64 -3.84 12.06
CA PHE A 212 -19.06 -3.60 10.69
C PHE A 212 -20.26 -2.68 10.69
N SER A 213 -20.71 -2.25 9.52
CA SER A 213 -21.92 -1.45 9.39
C SER A 213 -23.02 -2.23 8.70
N ARG A 214 -24.29 -1.95 9.04
CA ARG A 214 -25.46 -2.50 8.35
C ARG A 214 -26.33 -1.42 7.76
N SER A 215 -26.63 -1.53 6.47
CA SER A 215 -27.49 -0.57 5.79
C SER A 215 -28.98 -0.92 5.90
N ASN A 216 -29.82 0.06 6.23
CA ASN A 216 -31.30 -0.05 6.21
C ASN A 216 -31.90 -1.20 7.05
N HIS A 217 -31.19 -1.67 8.09
CA HIS A 217 -31.68 -2.75 8.95
C HIS A 217 -32.81 -2.24 9.88
N PRO A 218 -33.88 -3.02 10.16
CA PRO A 218 -34.97 -2.57 11.02
C PRO A 218 -34.55 -2.21 12.46
N ASP A 219 -33.49 -2.84 12.95
CA ASP A 219 -32.91 -2.59 14.28
C ASP A 219 -31.78 -1.54 14.27
N ASN A 220 -31.64 -0.77 13.19
CA ASN A 220 -30.85 0.47 13.22
C ASN A 220 -31.52 1.48 14.15
N SER A 221 -30.77 2.42 14.69
CA SER A 221 -31.21 3.37 15.72
C SER A 221 -32.34 4.28 15.22
N GLY A 222 -32.28 4.73 13.95
CA GLY A 222 -33.40 5.39 13.27
C GLY A 222 -34.36 4.44 12.51
N GLY A 223 -34.24 3.13 12.73
CA GLY A 223 -34.98 2.07 12.04
C GLY A 223 -34.64 1.97 10.55
N LYS A 224 -35.58 1.49 9.72
CA LYS A 224 -35.35 1.30 8.26
C LYS A 224 -35.03 2.58 7.47
N LYS A 225 -35.25 3.76 8.04
CA LYS A 225 -34.92 5.05 7.40
C LYS A 225 -33.47 5.46 7.67
N ASP A 226 -32.84 4.83 8.64
CA ASP A 226 -31.44 5.02 8.97
C ASP A 226 -30.58 4.21 8.01
N LYS A 227 -29.86 4.94 7.14
CA LYS A 227 -29.18 4.34 6.00
C LYS A 227 -28.07 3.40 6.43
N GLU A 228 -27.48 3.57 7.62
CA GLU A 228 -26.35 2.77 8.07
C GLU A 228 -26.13 2.90 9.58
N ASP A 229 -25.83 1.81 10.27
CA ASP A 229 -25.54 1.84 11.71
C ASP A 229 -24.35 0.93 12.02
N ILE A 230 -23.62 1.18 13.11
CA ILE A 230 -22.50 0.34 13.53
C ILE A 230 -23.04 -0.88 14.27
N TRP A 231 -22.58 -2.06 13.87
CA TRP A 231 -22.88 -3.35 14.46
C TRP A 231 -21.59 -4.07 14.85
N TYR A 232 -21.71 -5.05 15.73
CA TYR A 232 -20.58 -5.89 16.10
C TYR A 232 -20.99 -7.33 16.41
N SER A 233 -20.05 -8.25 16.20
CA SER A 233 -20.14 -9.63 16.63
C SER A 233 -18.91 -10.01 17.45
N GLU A 234 -19.11 -10.79 18.51
CA GLU A 234 -18.03 -11.26 19.39
C GLU A 234 -17.66 -12.70 19.02
N LEU A 235 -16.37 -13.02 19.08
CA LEU A 235 -15.87 -14.36 18.85
C LEU A 235 -16.05 -15.20 20.11
N GLY A 236 -16.86 -16.25 20.02
CA GLY A 236 -17.09 -17.20 21.10
C GLY A 236 -15.86 -18.06 21.41
N ALA A 237 -15.86 -18.70 22.58
CA ALA A 237 -14.79 -19.62 22.99
C ALA A 237 -14.68 -20.88 22.09
N ASP A 238 -15.72 -21.17 21.30
CA ASP A 238 -15.78 -22.22 20.29
C ASP A 238 -15.19 -21.78 18.93
N GLY A 239 -14.68 -20.55 18.83
CA GLY A 239 -14.15 -19.97 17.61
C GLY A 239 -15.21 -19.51 16.60
N LYS A 240 -16.48 -19.38 17.03
CA LYS A 240 -17.58 -18.92 16.17
C LYS A 240 -18.05 -17.53 16.56
N TRP A 241 -18.38 -16.74 15.55
CA TRP A 241 -19.01 -15.44 15.72
C TRP A 241 -20.38 -15.60 16.37
N GLN A 242 -20.67 -14.80 17.39
CA GLN A 242 -21.96 -14.72 18.05
C GLN A 242 -22.94 -13.87 17.24
N LEU A 243 -24.23 -13.97 17.52
CA LEU A 243 -25.24 -13.14 16.85
C LEU A 243 -24.89 -11.65 16.99
N ALA A 244 -24.80 -10.96 15.85
CA ALA A 244 -24.43 -9.57 15.79
C ALA A 244 -25.44 -8.68 16.52
N LYS A 245 -24.93 -7.62 17.14
CA LYS A 245 -25.69 -6.65 17.94
C LYS A 245 -25.45 -5.25 17.40
N ASN A 246 -26.51 -4.44 17.38
CA ASN A 246 -26.37 -3.01 17.15
C ASN A 246 -25.51 -2.41 18.26
N ALA A 247 -24.54 -1.56 17.91
CA ALA A 247 -23.62 -0.97 18.88
C ALA A 247 -24.32 0.02 19.84
N GLY A 248 -25.42 0.63 19.40
CA GLY A 248 -26.19 1.61 20.15
C GLY A 248 -25.39 2.87 20.51
N ALA A 249 -25.97 3.70 21.37
CA ALA A 249 -25.27 4.86 21.91
C ALA A 249 -24.03 4.43 22.74
N PRO A 250 -22.92 5.18 22.68
CA PRO A 250 -22.77 6.48 22.02
C PRO A 250 -22.30 6.41 20.56
N LEU A 251 -22.09 5.20 20.01
CA LEU A 251 -21.57 5.02 18.65
C LEU A 251 -22.64 5.20 17.58
N ASN A 252 -23.90 4.96 17.89
CA ASN A 252 -25.03 5.17 16.98
C ASN A 252 -25.97 6.27 17.50
N ASN A 253 -26.52 7.06 16.58
CA ASN A 253 -27.61 8.02 16.77
C ASN A 253 -28.67 7.79 15.66
N GLU A 254 -29.66 8.68 15.49
CA GLU A 254 -30.74 8.47 14.50
C GLU A 254 -30.33 8.75 13.04
N TYR A 255 -29.05 9.06 12.79
CA TYR A 255 -28.49 9.33 11.45
C TYR A 255 -27.42 8.31 11.08
N PRO A 256 -27.03 8.21 9.79
CA PRO A 256 -26.13 7.16 9.35
C PRO A 256 -24.79 7.16 10.10
N ASN A 257 -24.47 6.04 10.74
CA ASN A 257 -23.25 5.78 11.48
C ASN A 257 -22.54 4.56 10.92
N PHE A 258 -21.24 4.68 10.66
CA PHE A 258 -20.48 3.57 10.10
C PHE A 258 -19.07 3.51 10.65
N VAL A 259 -18.58 2.29 10.91
CA VAL A 259 -17.20 2.09 11.32
C VAL A 259 -16.28 2.42 10.15
N SER A 260 -15.16 3.09 10.41
CA SER A 260 -14.16 3.44 9.39
C SER A 260 -12.85 2.70 9.63
N SER A 261 -12.32 2.78 10.86
CA SER A 261 -11.11 2.04 11.25
C SER A 261 -11.02 1.92 12.77
N ILE A 262 -10.35 0.88 13.27
CA ILE A 262 -10.08 0.70 14.70
C ILE A 262 -8.58 0.52 14.89
N SER A 263 -7.99 1.30 15.79
CA SER A 263 -6.56 1.22 16.08
C SER A 263 -6.33 1.14 17.58
N SER A 264 -5.33 0.35 17.97
CA SER A 264 -4.94 0.31 19.37
C SER A 264 -4.17 1.56 19.77
N THR A 265 -4.49 2.11 20.94
CA THR A 265 -3.78 3.25 21.55
C THR A 265 -2.81 2.82 22.64
N THR A 266 -3.02 1.62 23.19
CA THR A 266 -2.11 0.96 24.08
C THR A 266 -1.62 -0.32 23.41
N PRO A 267 -0.35 -0.69 23.58
CA PRO A 267 0.15 -1.95 23.05
C PRO A 267 -0.68 -3.18 23.49
N ASP A 268 -1.38 -3.06 24.63
CA ASP A 268 -2.21 -4.12 25.17
C ASP A 268 -3.56 -4.36 24.51
N GLY A 269 -3.90 -3.59 23.48
CA GLY A 269 -5.19 -3.75 22.83
C GLY A 269 -6.37 -3.26 23.68
N LYS A 270 -6.18 -2.91 24.95
CA LYS A 270 -7.29 -2.60 25.87
C LYS A 270 -7.82 -1.18 25.73
N SER A 271 -7.00 -0.28 25.22
CA SER A 271 -7.43 1.06 24.87
C SER A 271 -7.40 1.17 23.35
N VAL A 272 -8.57 1.35 22.74
CA VAL A 272 -8.69 1.45 21.27
C VAL A 272 -9.35 2.75 20.89
N ILE A 273 -9.04 3.25 19.70
CA ILE A 273 -9.78 4.33 19.06
C ILE A 273 -10.54 3.75 17.87
N MET A 274 -11.75 4.24 17.67
CA MET A 274 -12.54 4.00 16.48
C MET A 274 -12.69 5.32 15.75
N LEU A 275 -12.26 5.33 14.49
CA LEU A 275 -12.72 6.30 13.52
C LEU A 275 -14.07 5.83 12.99
N LEU A 276 -15.04 6.73 12.93
CA LEU A 276 -16.38 6.44 12.45
C LEU A 276 -16.94 7.60 11.64
N GLY A 277 -17.79 7.27 10.67
CA GLY A 277 -18.57 8.23 9.92
C GLY A 277 -19.72 8.80 10.74
N ASN A 278 -20.13 10.02 10.36
CA ASN A 278 -20.99 10.96 11.08
C ASN A 278 -20.18 12.00 11.88
N LYS A 279 -20.67 13.24 11.89
CA LYS A 279 -20.08 14.37 12.60
C LYS A 279 -20.92 14.65 13.84
N TYR A 280 -20.37 14.37 15.02
CA TYR A 280 -21.08 14.54 16.29
C TYR A 280 -20.83 15.95 16.82
N ASP A 281 -21.90 16.63 17.22
CA ASP A 281 -21.81 17.93 17.89
C ASP A 281 -21.63 17.76 19.42
N GLU A 282 -21.63 18.87 20.15
CA GLU A 282 -21.53 18.86 21.62
C GLU A 282 -22.66 18.09 22.31
N ASN A 283 -23.79 17.86 21.64
CA ASN A 283 -24.95 17.09 22.11
C ASN A 283 -24.92 15.62 21.64
N GLY A 284 -24.10 15.31 20.63
CA GLY A 284 -23.95 13.96 20.06
C GLY A 284 -24.95 13.68 18.94
N ASP A 285 -25.65 14.72 18.49
CA ASP A 285 -26.78 14.66 17.59
C ASP A 285 -26.57 15.71 16.50
N SER A 286 -25.95 15.30 15.40
CA SER A 286 -25.76 16.21 14.28
C SER A 286 -26.09 15.52 12.97
N LYS A 287 -26.85 16.24 12.15
CA LYS A 287 -27.23 15.88 10.78
C LYS A 287 -26.08 16.00 9.78
N LEU A 288 -24.91 16.46 10.23
CA LEU A 288 -23.80 16.77 9.34
C LEU A 288 -23.05 15.48 9.00
N ALA A 289 -22.88 15.25 7.69
CA ALA A 289 -21.92 14.26 7.23
C ALA A 289 -20.51 14.67 7.64
N GLY A 290 -19.67 13.69 7.91
CA GLY A 290 -18.28 13.90 8.29
C GLY A 290 -17.73 12.70 9.02
N VAL A 291 -16.66 12.92 9.78
CA VAL A 291 -15.92 11.87 10.47
C VAL A 291 -15.62 12.29 11.92
N SER A 292 -15.75 11.34 12.83
CA SER A 292 -15.53 11.50 14.25
C SER A 292 -14.68 10.37 14.80
N MET A 293 -14.18 10.57 16.02
CA MET A 293 -13.38 9.57 16.72
C MET A 293 -13.94 9.31 18.12
N SER A 294 -14.07 8.03 18.47
CA SER A 294 -14.40 7.58 19.82
C SER A 294 -13.25 6.75 20.39
N SER A 295 -13.06 6.79 21.71
CA SER A 295 -12.06 5.99 22.41
C SER A 295 -12.77 4.95 23.29
N ASN A 296 -12.27 3.74 23.37
CA ASN A 296 -12.68 2.77 24.37
C ASN A 296 -11.56 2.63 25.39
N VAL A 297 -11.84 2.98 26.64
CA VAL A 297 -10.91 2.77 27.76
C VAL A 297 -11.68 2.04 28.85
N GLY A 298 -11.28 0.81 29.17
CA GLY A 298 -11.93 0.01 30.22
C GLY A 298 -13.26 -0.61 29.81
N GLY A 299 -13.50 -0.82 28.51
CA GLY A 299 -14.64 -1.56 27.97
C GLY A 299 -15.80 -0.70 27.47
N ASN A 300 -15.79 0.61 27.73
CA ASN A 300 -16.84 1.53 27.30
C ASN A 300 -16.33 2.54 26.28
N TRP A 301 -17.08 2.72 25.19
CA TRP A 301 -16.82 3.76 24.20
C TRP A 301 -17.18 5.14 24.74
N THR A 302 -16.34 6.13 24.49
CA THR A 302 -16.63 7.53 24.78
C THR A 302 -17.60 8.10 23.75
N LYS A 303 -18.20 9.24 24.08
CA LYS A 303 -18.89 10.04 23.07
C LYS A 303 -17.93 10.37 21.90
N PRO A 304 -18.35 10.19 20.63
CA PRO A 304 -17.51 10.55 19.49
C PRO A 304 -17.25 12.06 19.43
N VAL A 305 -16.04 12.42 19.01
CA VAL A 305 -15.61 13.81 18.81
C VAL A 305 -15.27 14.02 17.34
N ALA A 306 -15.93 14.99 16.70
CA ALA A 306 -15.70 15.32 15.30
C ALA A 306 -14.26 15.74 15.02
N LEU A 307 -13.70 15.26 13.91
CA LEU A 307 -12.39 15.72 13.44
C LEU A 307 -12.50 17.14 12.85
N LYS A 308 -11.44 17.94 13.04
CA LYS A 308 -11.31 19.28 12.46
C LYS A 308 -10.44 19.21 11.21
N ILE A 309 -11.05 18.98 10.06
CA ILE A 309 -10.37 18.94 8.76
C ILE A 309 -10.49 20.32 8.09
N GLU A 310 -9.38 20.84 7.59
CA GLU A 310 -9.37 22.07 6.79
C GLU A 310 -10.04 21.83 5.43
N ASP A 311 -10.89 22.76 4.99
CA ASP A 311 -11.69 22.62 3.75
C ASP A 311 -12.48 21.30 3.68
N ASP A 312 -13.11 20.90 4.79
CA ASP A 312 -13.95 19.70 4.93
C ASP A 312 -15.29 19.85 4.20
N TYR A 313 -15.36 19.35 2.96
CA TYR A 313 -16.59 19.24 2.18
C TYR A 313 -16.53 18.03 1.25
N ASN A 314 -17.73 17.53 0.91
CA ASN A 314 -17.96 16.41 0.00
C ASN A 314 -19.27 16.66 -0.76
N PHE A 315 -19.22 16.60 -2.09
CA PHE A 315 -20.42 16.76 -2.93
C PHE A 315 -21.19 15.45 -3.11
N HIS A 316 -20.57 14.30 -2.82
CA HIS A 316 -21.20 12.99 -2.91
C HIS A 316 -21.99 12.65 -1.63
N GLU A 317 -23.08 11.90 -1.75
CA GLU A 317 -23.87 11.44 -0.60
C GLU A 317 -23.19 10.36 0.27
N LYS A 318 -22.01 9.89 -0.13
CA LYS A 318 -21.24 8.80 0.48
C LYS A 318 -19.83 9.31 0.73
N ALA A 319 -19.20 8.80 1.78
CA ALA A 319 -17.79 9.02 2.07
C ALA A 319 -17.21 7.77 2.72
N ASN A 320 -15.94 7.49 2.49
CA ASN A 320 -15.20 6.51 3.28
C ASN A 320 -13.97 7.16 3.89
N TYR A 321 -13.60 6.69 5.07
CA TYR A 321 -12.44 7.20 5.80
C TYR A 321 -11.60 6.02 6.30
N PHE A 322 -10.30 6.23 6.43
CA PHE A 322 -9.41 5.27 7.04
C PHE A 322 -8.28 5.99 7.77
N LEU A 323 -8.17 5.77 9.08
CA LEU A 323 -7.04 6.25 9.86
C LEU A 323 -5.89 5.25 9.73
N ALA A 324 -4.77 5.69 9.17
CA ALA A 324 -3.57 4.86 9.07
C ALA A 324 -3.04 4.48 10.45
N ASN A 325 -2.25 3.41 10.50
CA ASN A 325 -1.70 2.85 11.74
C ASN A 325 -0.81 3.84 12.50
N ASN A 326 -0.18 4.78 11.79
CA ASN A 326 0.59 5.87 12.39
C ASN A 326 -0.27 6.94 13.12
N ARG A 327 -1.61 6.88 13.00
CA ARG A 327 -2.61 7.80 13.57
C ARG A 327 -2.44 9.28 13.18
N LYS A 328 -1.61 9.54 12.18
CA LYS A 328 -1.27 10.89 11.69
C LYS A 328 -1.69 11.10 10.24
N THR A 329 -2.20 10.05 9.60
CA THR A 329 -2.59 10.05 8.19
C THR A 329 -4.01 9.54 8.08
N LEU A 330 -4.86 10.32 7.44
CA LEU A 330 -6.26 10.02 7.19
C LEU A 330 -6.46 9.90 5.68
N LEU A 331 -6.83 8.71 5.22
CA LEU A 331 -7.29 8.49 3.85
C LEU A 331 -8.79 8.73 3.77
N MET A 332 -9.24 9.27 2.66
CA MET A 332 -10.62 9.69 2.43
C MET A 332 -11.04 9.31 1.01
N SER A 333 -12.25 8.80 0.82
CA SER A 333 -12.92 8.71 -0.49
C SER A 333 -14.07 9.71 -0.50
N VAL A 334 -13.93 10.78 -1.28
CA VAL A 334 -14.87 11.92 -1.33
C VAL A 334 -14.91 12.54 -2.73
N GLN A 335 -15.96 13.28 -3.04
CA GLN A 335 -16.07 14.10 -4.24
C GLN A 335 -15.85 15.57 -3.91
N ARG A 336 -14.84 16.18 -4.52
CA ARG A 336 -14.43 17.57 -4.32
C ARG A 336 -14.30 18.28 -5.68
N GLU A 337 -13.98 19.57 -5.67
CA GLU A 337 -13.81 20.36 -6.89
C GLU A 337 -12.65 19.83 -7.78
N ASP A 338 -11.64 19.24 -7.16
CA ASP A 338 -10.46 18.67 -7.81
C ASP A 338 -10.56 17.15 -8.06
N THR A 339 -11.75 16.57 -7.88
CA THR A 339 -12.02 15.16 -8.21
C THR A 339 -12.04 14.94 -9.71
N ARG A 340 -11.53 13.79 -10.15
CA ARG A 340 -11.46 13.38 -11.55
C ARG A 340 -12.72 12.68 -12.05
N GLY A 341 -13.39 11.93 -11.19
CA GLY A 341 -14.57 11.15 -11.53
C GLY A 341 -15.70 11.36 -10.54
N ASP A 342 -16.20 10.26 -10.01
CA ASP A 342 -17.26 10.28 -9.01
C ASP A 342 -16.70 10.59 -7.61
N ARG A 343 -16.18 9.60 -6.89
CA ARG A 343 -15.35 9.83 -5.68
C ARG A 343 -13.91 9.44 -5.97
N ASP A 344 -13.00 10.29 -5.49
CA ASP A 344 -11.56 10.09 -5.59
C ASP A 344 -11.00 9.80 -4.19
N LEU A 345 -9.81 9.18 -4.15
CA LEU A 345 -9.03 9.06 -2.93
C LEU A 345 -8.22 10.34 -2.65
N TYR A 346 -8.27 10.75 -1.39
CA TYR A 346 -7.50 11.86 -0.82
C TYR A 346 -6.74 11.43 0.44
N VAL A 347 -5.70 12.18 0.79
CA VAL A 347 -4.98 12.06 2.06
C VAL A 347 -5.00 13.38 2.83
N SER A 348 -5.13 13.30 4.14
CA SER A 348 -5.01 14.42 5.07
C SER A 348 -4.07 14.07 6.22
N PHE A 349 -3.32 15.05 6.72
CA PHE A 349 -2.29 14.87 7.74
C PHE A 349 -2.63 15.60 9.04
N MET A 350 -2.42 14.92 10.16
CA MET A 350 -2.62 15.50 11.49
C MET A 350 -1.56 16.58 11.79
N ARG A 351 -2.02 17.72 12.27
CA ARG A 351 -1.21 18.89 12.66
C ARG A 351 -0.92 18.91 14.16
N ALA A 352 -0.01 19.78 14.56
CA ALA A 352 0.40 19.94 15.96
C ALA A 352 -0.76 20.38 16.89
N ASP A 353 -1.75 21.09 16.36
CA ASP A 353 -2.96 21.52 17.08
C ASP A 353 -4.09 20.47 17.06
N SER A 354 -3.80 19.24 16.62
CA SER A 354 -4.76 18.15 16.42
C SER A 354 -5.86 18.42 15.37
N SER A 355 -5.71 19.46 14.55
CA SER A 355 -6.46 19.59 13.30
C SER A 355 -5.85 18.73 12.18
N TRP A 356 -6.56 18.58 11.08
CA TRP A 356 -6.18 17.80 9.91
C TRP A 356 -6.01 18.71 8.70
N SER A 357 -5.04 18.42 7.84
CA SER A 357 -4.74 19.22 6.65
C SER A 357 -5.87 19.21 5.63
N ARG A 358 -5.85 20.19 4.71
CA ARG A 358 -6.66 20.12 3.50
C ARG A 358 -6.42 18.76 2.80
N PRO A 359 -7.48 18.06 2.37
CA PRO A 359 -7.34 16.81 1.62
C PRO A 359 -6.52 17.02 0.34
N LEU A 360 -5.50 16.19 0.15
CA LEU A 360 -4.64 16.13 -1.04
C LEU A 360 -5.06 14.96 -1.92
N ASN A 361 -5.42 15.22 -3.18
CA ASN A 361 -5.79 14.20 -4.17
C ASN A 361 -4.60 13.25 -4.44
N LEU A 362 -4.81 11.93 -4.44
CA LEU A 362 -3.75 10.91 -4.64
C LEU A 362 -3.17 10.87 -6.07
N GLY A 363 -3.76 11.62 -7.01
CA GLY A 363 -3.24 11.79 -8.35
C GLY A 363 -3.76 10.76 -9.36
N ALA A 364 -3.33 10.96 -10.60
CA ALA A 364 -3.89 10.35 -11.81
C ALA A 364 -3.76 8.84 -11.94
N VAL A 365 -2.81 8.26 -11.22
CA VAL A 365 -2.52 6.82 -11.29
C VAL A 365 -3.54 6.03 -10.48
N VAL A 366 -4.01 6.61 -9.38
CA VAL A 366 -4.99 5.99 -8.49
C VAL A 366 -6.39 6.45 -8.82
N ASN A 367 -6.58 7.76 -9.06
CA ASN A 367 -7.89 8.36 -9.29
C ASN A 367 -8.23 8.46 -10.77
N THR A 368 -9.41 7.96 -11.13
CA THR A 368 -9.91 7.78 -12.50
C THR A 368 -11.15 8.63 -12.76
N ALA A 369 -11.82 8.45 -13.90
CA ALA A 369 -13.16 9.03 -14.11
C ALA A 369 -14.26 8.17 -13.46
N GLY A 370 -13.91 6.99 -12.95
CA GLY A 370 -14.78 6.14 -12.16
C GLY A 370 -14.87 6.58 -10.70
N GLU A 371 -15.10 5.59 -9.84
CA GLU A 371 -15.20 5.72 -8.40
C GLU A 371 -14.06 4.94 -7.76
N GLU A 372 -13.25 5.60 -6.96
CA GLU A 372 -12.29 4.99 -6.05
C GLU A 372 -12.76 5.13 -4.60
N SER A 373 -12.87 3.99 -3.92
CA SER A 373 -13.52 3.88 -2.62
C SER A 373 -12.80 2.93 -1.68
N ALA A 374 -13.27 2.88 -0.44
CA ALA A 374 -12.83 1.93 0.59
C ALA A 374 -11.30 1.80 0.75
N PRO A 375 -10.57 2.91 0.97
CA PRO A 375 -9.11 2.86 1.07
C PRO A 375 -8.66 2.12 2.35
N PHE A 376 -7.64 1.28 2.22
CA PHE A 376 -6.94 0.61 3.31
C PHE A 376 -5.43 0.72 3.09
N LEU A 377 -4.73 1.36 4.03
CA LEU A 377 -3.27 1.42 4.02
C LEU A 377 -2.70 0.31 4.91
N ALA A 378 -1.89 -0.55 4.32
CA ALA A 378 -1.23 -1.63 5.04
C ALA A 378 -0.24 -1.11 6.11
N LEU A 379 0.21 -2.02 6.99
CA LEU A 379 1.12 -1.70 8.10
C LEU A 379 2.46 -1.09 7.67
N ASP A 380 2.87 -1.26 6.42
CA ASP A 380 4.10 -0.67 5.86
C ASP A 380 3.96 0.82 5.52
N ASP A 381 2.77 1.42 5.71
CA ASP A 381 2.42 2.79 5.35
C ASP A 381 2.70 3.14 3.86
N LYS A 382 2.76 2.12 2.99
CA LYS A 382 3.13 2.25 1.57
C LYS A 382 2.24 1.45 0.62
N THR A 383 1.70 0.32 1.05
CA THR A 383 0.82 -0.51 0.22
C THR A 383 -0.63 -0.10 0.46
N LEU A 384 -1.26 0.46 -0.56
CA LEU A 384 -2.66 0.89 -0.57
C LEU A 384 -3.50 -0.18 -1.26
N TYR A 385 -4.52 -0.65 -0.56
CA TYR A 385 -5.63 -1.40 -1.14
C TYR A 385 -6.84 -0.48 -1.24
N PHE A 386 -7.60 -0.60 -2.31
CA PHE A 386 -8.81 0.20 -2.53
C PHE A 386 -9.72 -0.51 -3.51
N SER A 387 -10.98 -0.10 -3.55
CA SER A 387 -11.95 -0.64 -4.50
C SER A 387 -12.25 0.38 -5.60
N SER A 388 -12.35 -0.08 -6.84
CA SER A 388 -12.61 0.81 -7.98
C SER A 388 -13.39 0.14 -9.11
N ASN A 389 -14.21 0.93 -9.81
CA ASN A 389 -14.82 0.58 -11.11
C ASN A 389 -14.11 1.29 -12.29
N GLY A 390 -12.97 1.93 -12.00
CA GLY A 390 -12.21 2.80 -12.89
C GLY A 390 -11.12 2.11 -13.72
N PHE A 391 -10.81 0.86 -13.40
CA PHE A 391 -9.77 0.07 -14.02
C PHE A 391 -10.31 -1.25 -14.57
N SER A 392 -9.53 -1.87 -15.45
CA SER A 392 -9.85 -3.15 -16.05
C SER A 392 -10.00 -4.23 -14.97
N GLY A 393 -11.20 -4.77 -14.84
CA GLY A 393 -11.56 -5.72 -13.77
C GLY A 393 -12.57 -6.78 -14.21
N TYR A 394 -13.16 -7.45 -13.22
CA TYR A 394 -14.04 -8.61 -13.36
C TYR A 394 -15.51 -8.28 -13.12
N GLY A 395 -15.83 -7.18 -12.43
CA GLY A 395 -17.20 -6.88 -12.01
C GLY A 395 -17.51 -5.39 -11.83
N GLY A 396 -18.38 -5.10 -10.86
CA GLY A 396 -18.86 -3.76 -10.54
C GLY A 396 -17.72 -2.90 -10.03
N THR A 397 -17.32 -3.12 -8.77
CA THR A 397 -16.10 -2.57 -8.20
C THR A 397 -15.19 -3.72 -7.80
N ASP A 398 -13.92 -3.63 -8.16
CA ASP A 398 -12.93 -4.65 -7.82
C ASP A 398 -11.93 -4.08 -6.81
N ILE A 399 -11.31 -4.96 -6.03
CA ILE A 399 -10.21 -4.63 -5.11
C ILE A 399 -8.89 -4.61 -5.90
N TYR A 400 -8.18 -3.48 -5.80
CA TYR A 400 -6.87 -3.23 -6.36
C TYR A 400 -5.82 -3.01 -5.27
N VAL A 401 -4.56 -3.20 -5.63
CA VAL A 401 -3.40 -2.83 -4.82
C VAL A 401 -2.46 -1.90 -5.60
N SER A 402 -1.93 -0.90 -4.92
CA SER A 402 -0.90 0.00 -5.44
C SER A 402 0.14 0.33 -4.36
N LYS A 403 1.37 0.64 -4.77
CA LYS A 403 2.47 0.99 -3.87
C LYS A 403 2.87 2.44 -4.02
N ARG A 404 2.99 3.13 -2.89
CA ARG A 404 3.54 4.48 -2.80
C ARG A 404 5.04 4.44 -3.13
N LEU A 405 5.46 5.21 -4.12
CA LEU A 405 6.83 5.17 -4.67
C LEU A 405 7.76 6.22 -4.03
N ASP A 406 7.19 7.24 -3.37
CA ASP A 406 7.92 8.28 -2.65
C ASP A 406 7.04 8.95 -1.56
N ASP A 407 7.53 10.02 -0.95
CA ASP A 407 6.81 10.72 0.11
C ASP A 407 5.81 11.79 -0.36
N THR A 408 5.56 11.94 -1.67
CA THR A 408 4.65 12.99 -2.17
C THR A 408 3.17 12.65 -2.04
N TRP A 409 2.83 11.37 -1.84
CA TRP A 409 1.44 10.85 -1.88
C TRP A 409 0.72 10.99 -3.22
N THR A 410 1.42 11.43 -4.26
CA THR A 410 0.89 11.57 -5.63
C THR A 410 1.60 10.65 -6.63
N ASN A 411 2.63 9.93 -6.18
CA ASN A 411 3.41 9.01 -6.99
C ASN A 411 3.21 7.56 -6.51
N TRP A 412 2.38 6.84 -7.26
CA TRP A 412 1.94 5.47 -6.97
C TRP A 412 2.28 4.56 -8.14
N SER A 413 2.43 3.26 -7.89
CA SER A 413 2.50 2.27 -8.98
C SER A 413 1.15 2.14 -9.69
N GLU A 414 1.14 1.69 -10.95
CA GLU A 414 -0.10 1.30 -11.63
C GLU A 414 -0.88 0.31 -10.74
N PRO A 415 -2.20 0.49 -10.53
CA PRO A 415 -3.00 -0.43 -9.74
C PRO A 415 -3.08 -1.82 -10.36
N GLU A 416 -2.91 -2.84 -9.53
CA GLU A 416 -3.02 -4.24 -9.92
C GLU A 416 -4.23 -4.88 -9.24
N ASN A 417 -5.06 -5.58 -10.02
CA ASN A 417 -6.28 -6.23 -9.55
C ASN A 417 -5.94 -7.48 -8.73
N LEU A 418 -6.64 -7.73 -7.62
CA LEU A 418 -6.41 -8.91 -6.76
C LEU A 418 -6.93 -10.25 -7.34
N GLY A 419 -7.31 -10.27 -8.61
CA GLY A 419 -7.65 -11.47 -9.34
C GLY A 419 -9.05 -12.03 -9.01
N PRO A 420 -9.53 -13.01 -9.79
CA PRO A 420 -10.91 -13.48 -9.74
C PRO A 420 -11.20 -14.44 -8.56
N ASP A 421 -10.17 -14.84 -7.80
CA ASP A 421 -10.38 -15.60 -6.55
C ASP A 421 -10.86 -14.67 -5.41
N ILE A 422 -10.47 -13.39 -5.47
CA ILE A 422 -10.81 -12.33 -4.48
C ILE A 422 -11.90 -11.41 -5.02
N ASN A 423 -11.84 -11.02 -6.29
CA ASN A 423 -12.86 -10.20 -6.94
C ASN A 423 -13.93 -11.06 -7.62
N SER A 424 -15.10 -10.48 -7.83
CA SER A 424 -16.30 -11.14 -8.33
C SER A 424 -16.94 -10.32 -9.46
N PRO A 425 -17.96 -10.86 -10.16
CA PRO A 425 -18.74 -10.06 -11.12
C PRO A 425 -19.58 -8.93 -10.50
N LYS A 426 -19.62 -8.80 -9.16
CA LYS A 426 -20.39 -7.80 -8.42
C LYS A 426 -19.45 -6.79 -7.76
N GLU A 427 -19.85 -6.17 -6.66
CA GLU A 427 -19.04 -5.22 -5.91
C GLU A 427 -18.21 -5.96 -4.87
N ASP A 428 -16.89 -5.76 -4.87
CA ASP A 428 -15.96 -6.19 -3.83
C ASP A 428 -15.31 -4.94 -3.19
N LEU A 429 -15.55 -4.75 -1.89
CA LEU A 429 -15.36 -3.50 -1.15
C LEU A 429 -14.69 -3.72 0.21
N PHE A 430 -14.04 -2.67 0.74
CA PHE A 430 -13.55 -2.63 2.13
C PHE A 430 -12.57 -3.74 2.50
N PHE A 431 -11.67 -4.09 1.57
CA PHE A 431 -10.58 -5.00 1.85
C PHE A 431 -9.65 -4.47 2.92
N ASN A 432 -9.43 -5.25 3.97
CA ASN A 432 -8.48 -4.90 5.01
C ASN A 432 -7.78 -6.13 5.60
N ILE A 433 -6.57 -5.88 6.11
CA ILE A 433 -5.71 -6.88 6.75
C ILE A 433 -5.49 -6.44 8.20
N PRO A 434 -6.22 -7.01 9.18
CA PRO A 434 -5.97 -6.71 10.58
C PRO A 434 -4.59 -7.20 11.02
N ALA A 435 -3.88 -6.41 11.84
CA ALA A 435 -2.46 -6.62 12.16
C ALA A 435 -2.12 -8.00 12.76
N ASN A 436 -3.03 -8.55 13.58
CA ASN A 436 -2.84 -9.81 14.32
C ASN A 436 -3.81 -10.91 13.85
N SER A 437 -4.24 -10.86 12.58
CA SER A 437 -5.21 -11.81 12.03
C SER A 437 -4.55 -12.82 11.11
N GLU A 438 -5.02 -14.06 11.14
CA GLU A 438 -4.72 -15.07 10.09
C GLU A 438 -5.53 -14.83 8.81
N TYR A 439 -6.46 -13.89 8.83
CA TYR A 439 -7.42 -13.62 7.77
C TYR A 439 -7.46 -12.13 7.39
N ALA A 440 -7.60 -11.86 6.09
CA ALA A 440 -8.14 -10.60 5.59
C ALA A 440 -9.68 -10.64 5.58
N TYR A 441 -10.32 -9.48 5.66
CA TYR A 441 -11.78 -9.34 5.62
C TYR A 441 -12.20 -8.30 4.59
N TYR A 442 -13.38 -8.46 4.02
CA TYR A 442 -13.96 -7.52 3.05
C TYR A 442 -15.45 -7.80 2.85
N SER A 443 -16.14 -6.86 2.21
CA SER A 443 -17.55 -6.99 1.83
C SER A 443 -17.66 -7.35 0.35
N ARG A 444 -18.57 -8.26 0.01
CA ARG A 444 -18.85 -8.64 -1.37
C ARG A 444 -20.34 -8.70 -1.65
N GLY A 445 -20.74 -8.17 -2.81
CA GLY A 445 -22.09 -8.26 -3.33
C GLY A 445 -22.53 -9.69 -3.62
N VAL A 446 -23.66 -10.09 -3.05
CA VAL A 446 -24.31 -11.39 -3.31
C VAL A 446 -25.63 -11.22 -4.07
N SER A 447 -26.29 -10.07 -3.91
CA SER A 447 -27.48 -9.65 -4.69
C SER A 447 -27.33 -8.17 -5.07
N ASP A 448 -28.26 -7.63 -5.86
CA ASP A 448 -28.19 -6.21 -6.27
C ASP A 448 -28.42 -5.24 -5.09
N ASN A 449 -28.95 -5.73 -3.97
CA ASN A 449 -29.18 -4.96 -2.75
C ASN A 449 -28.69 -5.70 -1.49
N ASN A 450 -27.69 -6.58 -1.64
CA ASN A 450 -27.10 -7.28 -0.48
C ASN A 450 -25.60 -7.51 -0.67
N THR A 451 -24.83 -7.15 0.35
CA THR A 451 -23.41 -7.47 0.50
C THR A 451 -23.22 -8.29 1.77
N ASP A 452 -22.45 -9.37 1.68
CA ASP A 452 -22.07 -10.18 2.84
C ASP A 452 -20.59 -9.94 3.16
N ILE A 453 -20.19 -10.17 4.40
CA ILE A 453 -18.79 -10.19 4.83
C ILE A 453 -18.15 -11.54 4.50
N PHE A 454 -16.99 -11.46 3.86
CA PHE A 454 -16.14 -12.59 3.53
C PHE A 454 -14.77 -12.43 4.22
N ARG A 455 -14.05 -13.56 4.32
CA ARG A 455 -12.67 -13.60 4.78
C ARG A 455 -11.81 -14.49 3.89
N ILE A 456 -10.52 -14.20 3.87
CA ILE A 456 -9.51 -14.94 3.11
C ILE A 456 -8.33 -15.25 4.03
N LYS A 457 -7.86 -16.50 4.01
CA LYS A 457 -6.68 -16.89 4.78
C LYS A 457 -5.42 -16.27 4.20
N LEU A 458 -4.61 -15.65 5.05
CA LEU A 458 -3.34 -15.03 4.68
C LEU A 458 -2.20 -16.07 4.57
N PRO A 459 -1.16 -15.82 3.75
CA PRO A 459 -0.96 -14.63 2.92
C PRO A 459 -1.64 -14.72 1.55
N ILE A 460 -2.12 -13.58 1.03
CA ILE A 460 -2.65 -13.48 -0.35
C ILE A 460 -1.55 -13.24 -1.39
N MET A 461 -0.38 -12.77 -0.97
CA MET A 461 0.81 -12.66 -1.82
C MET A 461 1.78 -13.79 -1.46
N ARG A 462 2.20 -14.56 -2.46
CA ARG A 462 3.35 -15.45 -2.37
C ARG A 462 4.57 -14.62 -2.05
N SER A 463 5.48 -15.19 -1.28
CA SER A 463 6.81 -14.65 -1.21
C SER A 463 7.79 -15.62 -1.86
N PRO A 464 8.63 -15.14 -2.80
CA PRO A 464 9.67 -15.95 -3.41
C PRO A 464 10.84 -16.21 -2.45
N GLU A 465 10.89 -15.51 -1.32
CA GLU A 465 12.00 -15.57 -0.38
C GLU A 465 11.76 -16.63 0.70
N VAL A 466 12.83 -17.26 1.18
CA VAL A 466 12.77 -18.12 2.37
C VAL A 466 12.60 -17.24 3.59
N TRP A 467 11.54 -17.42 4.37
CA TRP A 467 11.32 -16.62 5.57
C TRP A 467 11.89 -17.29 6.81
N VAL A 468 12.45 -16.48 7.69
CA VAL A 468 12.87 -16.86 9.04
C VAL A 468 11.94 -16.16 10.02
N THR A 469 11.25 -16.94 10.85
CA THR A 469 10.52 -16.40 11.99
C THR A 469 11.49 -16.07 13.10
N VAL A 470 11.50 -14.81 13.52
CA VAL A 470 12.27 -14.31 14.65
C VAL A 470 11.29 -13.93 15.76
N ARG A 471 11.55 -14.43 16.96
CA ARG A 471 10.79 -14.09 18.16
C ARG A 471 11.66 -13.27 19.10
N GLY A 472 11.11 -12.24 19.71
CA GLY A 472 11.82 -11.43 20.68
C GLY A 472 10.93 -11.00 21.84
N LYS A 473 11.54 -10.31 22.80
CA LYS A 473 10.85 -9.70 23.93
C LYS A 473 11.24 -8.23 24.02
N LEU A 474 10.30 -7.35 24.35
CA LEU A 474 10.55 -5.96 24.65
C LEU A 474 10.33 -5.74 26.15
N VAL A 475 11.32 -5.14 26.81
CA VAL A 475 11.30 -4.90 28.27
C VAL A 475 11.82 -3.51 28.61
N ASP A 476 11.40 -3.01 29.76
CA ASP A 476 11.96 -1.82 30.37
C ASP A 476 13.40 -2.11 30.85
N GLY A 477 14.36 -1.29 30.43
CA GLY A 477 15.77 -1.50 30.80
C GLY A 477 16.08 -1.29 32.28
N LYS A 478 15.25 -0.58 33.03
CA LYS A 478 15.42 -0.33 34.48
C LYS A 478 14.69 -1.38 35.33
N THR A 479 13.46 -1.72 34.97
CA THR A 479 12.60 -2.59 35.79
C THR A 479 12.60 -4.06 35.35
N GLY A 480 12.94 -4.33 34.08
CA GLY A 480 12.85 -5.66 33.47
C GLY A 480 11.42 -6.10 33.14
N GLU A 481 10.42 -5.24 33.40
CA GLU A 481 9.02 -5.53 33.12
C GLU A 481 8.74 -5.49 31.60
N PRO A 482 7.82 -6.32 31.10
CA PRO A 482 7.41 -6.28 29.70
C PRO A 482 6.86 -4.93 29.27
N ILE A 483 7.24 -4.50 28.06
CA ILE A 483 6.69 -3.30 27.42
C ILE A 483 6.10 -3.72 26.09
N GLY A 484 4.91 -3.23 25.83
CA GLY A 484 4.39 -3.23 24.48
C GLY A 484 4.82 -1.94 23.75
N ALA A 485 5.30 -2.05 22.53
CA ALA A 485 5.59 -0.90 21.68
C ALA A 485 5.65 -1.31 20.22
N LYS A 486 5.73 -0.33 19.32
CA LYS A 486 6.02 -0.57 17.91
C LYS A 486 7.45 -1.07 17.77
N ILE A 487 7.63 -2.17 17.07
CA ILE A 487 8.93 -2.69 16.66
C ILE A 487 9.08 -2.42 15.17
N VAL A 488 10.21 -1.81 14.79
CA VAL A 488 10.55 -1.54 13.39
C VAL A 488 11.75 -2.38 13.00
N TYR A 489 11.67 -3.01 11.83
CA TYR A 489 12.78 -3.78 11.27
C TYR A 489 13.08 -3.31 9.85
N GLU A 490 14.37 -3.04 9.60
CA GLU A 490 14.88 -2.47 8.37
C GLU A 490 15.96 -3.36 7.78
N ARG A 491 16.15 -3.30 6.46
CA ARG A 491 17.26 -3.94 5.77
C ARG A 491 18.49 -3.03 5.84
N LEU A 492 19.64 -3.63 6.08
CA LEU A 492 20.94 -2.99 6.08
C LEU A 492 21.74 -3.45 4.84
N PRO A 493 22.47 -2.56 4.15
CA PRO A 493 22.76 -1.16 4.50
C PRO A 493 21.77 -0.13 3.95
N ASP A 494 20.84 -0.51 3.09
CA ASP A 494 20.01 0.44 2.35
C ASP A 494 18.98 1.18 3.21
N GLY A 495 18.78 0.77 4.46
CA GLY A 495 17.88 1.42 5.40
C GLY A 495 16.40 1.27 4.99
N THR A 496 16.10 0.33 4.10
CA THR A 496 14.73 0.08 3.66
C THR A 496 13.95 -0.49 4.83
N ASP A 497 12.93 0.22 5.32
CA ASP A 497 11.98 -0.35 6.27
C ASP A 497 11.32 -1.59 5.64
N VAL A 498 11.55 -2.76 6.24
CA VAL A 498 11.05 -4.05 5.76
C VAL A 498 9.66 -4.31 6.34
N GLY A 499 9.41 -3.80 7.55
CA GLY A 499 8.08 -3.80 8.14
C GLY A 499 8.09 -3.37 9.60
N ILE A 500 6.91 -3.47 10.20
CA ILE A 500 6.67 -3.18 11.61
C ILE A 500 5.88 -4.32 12.25
N THR A 501 6.02 -4.46 13.57
CA THR A 501 5.16 -5.32 14.40
C THR A 501 4.93 -4.63 15.74
N GLN A 502 4.12 -5.23 16.62
CA GLN A 502 3.94 -4.76 18.00
C GLN A 502 4.32 -5.88 18.98
N SER A 503 4.94 -5.51 20.10
CA SER A 503 5.13 -6.44 21.21
C SER A 503 3.91 -6.52 22.10
N ASP A 504 3.64 -7.71 22.62
CA ASP A 504 2.61 -7.93 23.62
C ASP A 504 2.94 -7.11 24.89
N PRO A 505 1.98 -6.37 25.46
CA PRO A 505 2.17 -5.56 26.67
C PRO A 505 2.51 -6.31 27.97
N LYS A 506 2.05 -7.55 28.09
CA LYS A 506 1.99 -8.35 29.32
C LYS A 506 3.11 -9.36 29.29
N THR A 507 3.41 -9.89 28.11
CA THR A 507 4.49 -10.83 27.89
C THR A 507 5.70 -10.16 27.26
N GLY A 508 5.58 -9.01 26.61
CA GLY A 508 6.67 -8.34 25.90
C GLY A 508 6.99 -9.02 24.56
N GLU A 509 6.33 -10.13 24.25
CA GLU A 509 6.70 -10.98 23.13
C GLU A 509 6.28 -10.36 21.79
N TYR A 510 7.14 -10.45 20.80
CA TYR A 510 6.82 -10.11 19.42
C TYR A 510 7.33 -11.19 18.48
N GLU A 511 6.70 -11.29 17.32
CA GLU A 511 7.10 -12.15 16.22
C GLU A 511 7.28 -11.31 14.95
N ILE A 512 8.38 -11.51 14.24
CA ILE A 512 8.63 -10.96 12.90
C ILE A 512 8.99 -12.08 11.95
N LYS A 513 8.59 -11.95 10.70
CA LYS A 513 9.04 -12.83 9.62
C LYS A 513 9.99 -12.01 8.75
N LEU A 514 11.21 -12.49 8.57
CA LEU A 514 12.24 -11.81 7.78
C LEU A 514 12.70 -12.69 6.62
N PRO A 515 12.83 -12.13 5.41
CA PRO A 515 13.45 -12.84 4.30
C PRO A 515 14.91 -13.20 4.57
N ALA A 516 15.30 -14.43 4.24
CA ALA A 516 16.69 -14.86 4.19
C ALA A 516 17.47 -14.07 3.12
N GLY A 517 18.80 -14.06 3.23
CA GLY A 517 19.69 -13.41 2.26
C GLY A 517 20.09 -11.98 2.60
N HIS A 518 19.56 -11.41 3.69
CA HIS A 518 19.82 -10.03 4.08
C HIS A 518 20.31 -9.87 5.52
N LEU A 519 20.87 -8.69 5.81
CA LEU A 519 21.18 -8.23 7.16
C LEU A 519 20.07 -7.25 7.57
N TYR A 520 19.55 -7.40 8.77
CA TYR A 520 18.47 -6.55 9.28
C TYR A 520 18.89 -5.80 10.54
N GLY A 521 18.35 -4.60 10.71
CA GLY A 521 18.32 -3.87 11.98
C GLY A 521 16.92 -3.94 12.59
N ILE A 522 16.82 -4.08 13.91
CA ILE A 522 15.56 -4.11 14.66
C ILE A 522 15.65 -3.12 15.81
N ARG A 523 14.57 -2.38 16.05
CA ARG A 523 14.47 -1.42 17.16
C ARG A 523 13.03 -1.30 17.65
N ALA A 524 12.86 -0.82 18.87
CA ALA A 524 11.56 -0.40 19.38
C ALA A 524 11.38 1.12 19.24
N GLU A 525 10.17 1.55 18.93
CA GLU A 525 9.71 2.94 18.98
C GLU A 525 8.69 3.04 20.13
N ALA A 526 9.16 3.56 21.26
CA ALA A 526 8.34 3.80 22.45
C ALA A 526 8.44 5.29 22.83
N ASP A 527 7.29 5.96 22.98
CA ASP A 527 7.23 7.40 23.24
C ASP A 527 7.99 7.76 24.52
N GLY A 528 8.86 8.77 24.43
CA GLY A 528 9.68 9.24 25.56
C GLY A 528 10.85 8.32 25.94
N HIS A 529 11.05 7.22 25.21
CA HIS A 529 12.11 6.25 25.47
C HIS A 529 13.10 6.20 24.30
N ILE A 530 14.28 5.67 24.58
CA ILE A 530 15.29 5.28 23.60
C ILE A 530 15.49 3.78 23.67
N SER A 531 15.51 3.13 22.51
CA SER A 531 15.68 1.68 22.35
C SER A 531 17.12 1.35 22.04
N GLU A 532 17.62 0.25 22.61
CA GLU A 532 18.78 -0.43 22.02
C GLU A 532 18.39 -1.00 20.65
N SER A 533 19.23 -0.78 19.64
CA SER A 533 19.06 -1.44 18.35
C SER A 533 19.62 -2.86 18.43
N GLN A 534 19.15 -3.77 17.58
CA GLN A 534 19.74 -5.09 17.37
C GLN A 534 19.91 -5.33 15.86
N ASN A 535 20.75 -6.30 15.49
CA ASN A 535 20.83 -6.79 14.11
C ASN A 535 20.68 -8.29 14.03
N ILE A 536 20.17 -8.73 12.87
CA ILE A 536 20.05 -10.13 12.50
C ILE A 536 20.69 -10.35 11.15
N ASP A 537 21.72 -11.19 11.11
CA ASP A 537 22.40 -11.57 9.87
C ASP A 537 21.81 -12.86 9.29
N LEU A 538 20.93 -12.72 8.30
CA LEU A 538 20.30 -13.83 7.58
C LEU A 538 20.93 -14.07 6.20
N ARG A 539 22.06 -13.43 5.87
CA ARG A 539 22.69 -13.52 4.52
C ARG A 539 23.08 -14.94 4.10
N ASN A 540 23.37 -15.80 5.08
CA ASN A 540 23.79 -17.18 4.84
C ASN A 540 22.71 -18.22 5.17
N ALA A 541 21.46 -17.82 5.42
CA ALA A 541 20.36 -18.76 5.64
C ALA A 541 20.02 -19.49 4.32
N LYS A 542 19.95 -20.83 4.34
CA LYS A 542 19.73 -21.69 3.16
C LYS A 542 18.42 -22.49 3.25
N GLY A 543 17.73 -22.63 2.11
CA GLY A 543 16.39 -23.24 1.96
C GLY A 543 16.27 -24.76 2.18
N ASP A 544 17.36 -25.51 2.27
CA ASP A 544 17.31 -26.93 2.74
C ASP A 544 17.21 -27.02 4.27
N THR A 545 17.37 -25.89 4.97
CA THR A 545 16.85 -25.75 6.32
C THR A 545 15.37 -25.44 6.15
N ILE A 546 14.53 -26.46 6.21
CA ILE A 546 13.16 -26.27 6.65
C ILE A 546 13.27 -25.67 8.07
N ILE A 547 13.28 -24.34 8.16
CA ILE A 547 13.06 -23.60 9.39
C ILE A 547 11.56 -23.30 9.44
N THR A 548 10.72 -24.34 9.38
CA THR A 548 9.49 -24.29 10.16
C THR A 548 9.90 -24.56 11.61
N GLY A 549 9.99 -23.50 12.41
CA GLY A 549 10.05 -23.63 13.87
C GLY A 549 11.44 -23.80 14.51
N GLN A 550 12.53 -23.35 13.88
CA GLN A 550 13.70 -22.97 14.69
C GLN A 550 13.50 -21.53 15.18
N ASP A 551 12.97 -21.41 16.39
CA ASP A 551 12.76 -20.14 17.07
C ASP A 551 14.10 -19.38 17.21
N PHE A 552 14.33 -18.37 16.36
CA PHE A 552 15.41 -17.43 16.60
C PHE A 552 14.97 -16.46 17.69
N ARG A 553 15.33 -16.78 18.94
CA ARG A 553 15.03 -15.93 20.10
C ARG A 553 16.09 -14.85 20.26
N LEU A 554 15.67 -13.62 20.06
CA LEU A 554 16.50 -12.45 20.38
C LEU A 554 16.66 -12.28 21.88
N GLN A 555 17.73 -11.61 22.28
CA GLN A 555 17.80 -11.02 23.61
C GLN A 555 16.72 -9.95 23.73
N PRO A 556 16.20 -9.67 24.94
CA PRO A 556 15.25 -8.60 25.11
C PRO A 556 15.79 -7.28 24.57
N ILE A 557 14.98 -6.53 23.82
CA ILE A 557 15.28 -5.14 23.50
C ILE A 557 14.97 -4.33 24.75
N ASN A 558 15.95 -3.57 25.23
CA ASN A 558 15.75 -2.65 26.33
C ASN A 558 15.33 -1.28 25.80
N VAL A 559 14.23 -0.75 26.32
CA VAL A 559 13.86 0.66 26.16
C VAL A 559 14.06 1.38 27.48
N THR A 560 14.67 2.57 27.42
CA THR A 560 14.98 3.38 28.61
C THR A 560 14.45 4.80 28.42
N PRO A 561 13.83 5.44 29.44
CA PRO A 561 13.44 6.84 29.35
C PRO A 561 14.63 7.73 28.98
N ILE A 562 14.40 8.76 28.17
CA ILE A 562 15.44 9.73 27.80
C ILE A 562 15.77 10.60 29.01
N ASP A 563 16.88 10.30 29.68
CA ASP A 563 17.32 10.95 30.92
C ASP A 563 18.85 11.07 30.96
N SER A 564 19.35 11.97 31.80
CA SER A 564 20.78 12.19 31.99
C SER A 564 21.47 10.93 32.55
N GLY A 565 22.61 10.56 31.98
CA GLY A 565 23.41 9.40 32.37
C GLY A 565 22.91 8.07 31.81
N VAL A 566 21.92 8.07 30.91
CA VAL A 566 21.45 6.85 30.24
C VAL A 566 22.46 6.41 29.18
N HIS A 567 22.94 5.17 29.32
CA HIS A 567 23.79 4.47 28.35
C HIS A 567 22.94 3.64 27.40
N VAL A 568 23.21 3.73 26.11
CA VAL A 568 22.53 2.93 25.10
C VAL A 568 23.55 2.36 24.12
N THR A 569 23.50 1.04 23.95
CA THR A 569 24.40 0.34 23.04
C THR A 569 23.95 0.52 21.59
N LEU A 570 24.86 0.96 20.72
CA LEU A 570 24.60 1.08 19.29
C LEU A 570 25.03 -0.19 18.55
N ASN A 571 24.19 -1.24 18.59
CA ASN A 571 24.56 -2.55 18.05
C ASN A 571 24.65 -2.58 16.51
N ASN A 572 24.12 -1.56 15.83
CA ASN A 572 24.14 -1.45 14.37
C ASN A 572 25.25 -0.52 13.86
N ILE A 573 26.34 -0.36 14.63
CA ILE A 573 27.55 0.35 14.19
C ILE A 573 28.64 -0.66 13.88
N PHE A 574 29.03 -0.76 12.60
CA PHE A 574 29.92 -1.80 12.10
C PHE A 574 31.26 -1.22 11.65
N PHE A 575 32.33 -1.85 12.13
CA PHE A 575 33.70 -1.66 11.67
C PHE A 575 34.27 -3.01 11.21
N ASP A 576 35.05 -3.01 10.13
CA ASP A 576 35.84 -4.19 9.80
C ASP A 576 36.94 -4.45 10.84
N PHE A 577 37.46 -5.68 10.86
CA PHE A 577 38.55 -6.04 11.76
C PHE A 577 39.71 -5.07 11.56
N ASP A 578 40.18 -4.47 12.65
CA ASP A 578 41.28 -3.52 12.66
C ASP A 578 41.05 -2.20 11.92
N GLN A 579 39.81 -1.91 11.49
CA GLN A 579 39.47 -0.70 10.74
C GLN A 579 38.73 0.34 11.61
N VAL A 580 38.86 1.60 11.20
CA VAL A 580 38.20 2.77 11.79
C VAL A 580 37.13 3.37 10.87
N THR A 581 37.04 2.87 9.63
CA THR A 581 36.04 3.28 8.65
C THR A 581 34.69 2.65 9.00
N LEU A 582 33.66 3.49 9.14
CA LEU A 582 32.28 3.05 9.32
C LEU A 582 31.80 2.37 8.04
N ARG A 583 31.26 1.15 8.17
CA ARG A 583 30.63 0.47 7.03
C ARG A 583 29.27 1.08 6.71
N ALA A 584 28.84 0.93 5.46
CA ALA A 584 27.56 1.44 4.97
C ALA A 584 26.36 0.96 5.82
N GLU A 585 26.43 -0.26 6.37
CA GLU A 585 25.39 -0.81 7.26
C GLU A 585 25.17 0.00 8.54
N SER A 586 26.08 0.93 8.87
CA SER A 586 26.00 1.77 10.06
C SER A 586 25.25 3.08 9.84
N TYR A 587 25.04 3.48 8.57
CA TYR A 587 24.56 4.83 8.27
C TYR A 587 23.10 5.04 8.66
N SER A 588 22.24 4.01 8.58
CA SER A 588 20.84 4.11 9.01
C SER A 588 20.72 4.44 10.51
N GLU A 589 21.53 3.78 11.35
CA GLU A 589 21.59 4.04 12.79
C GLU A 589 22.12 5.44 13.08
N LEU A 590 23.17 5.88 12.38
CA LEU A 590 23.75 7.20 12.59
C LEU A 590 22.83 8.33 12.12
N ASP A 591 22.16 8.17 10.99
CA ASP A 591 21.21 9.16 10.49
C ASP A 591 20.00 9.30 11.43
N ARG A 592 19.58 8.22 12.13
CA ARG A 592 18.60 8.31 13.22
C ARG A 592 19.09 9.15 14.40
N ILE A 593 20.34 8.95 14.82
CA ILE A 593 20.93 9.74 15.91
C ILE A 593 21.00 11.22 15.51
N VAL A 594 21.40 11.52 14.27
CA VAL A 594 21.37 12.88 13.72
C VAL A 594 19.96 13.47 13.80
N LYS A 595 18.95 12.72 13.35
CA LYS A 595 17.55 13.16 13.43
C LYS A 595 17.13 13.45 14.87
N MET A 596 17.44 12.57 15.82
CA MET A 596 17.14 12.76 17.24
C MET A 596 17.81 14.03 17.82
N LEU A 597 19.09 14.25 17.51
CA LEU A 597 19.82 15.44 17.95
C LEU A 597 19.29 16.73 17.30
N ASN A 598 18.75 16.66 16.08
CA ASN A 598 18.12 17.79 15.42
C ASN A 598 16.73 18.08 16.01
N ASP A 599 15.93 17.04 16.27
CA ASP A 599 14.61 17.17 16.91
C ASP A 599 14.72 17.70 18.35
N ARG A 600 15.88 17.48 19.01
CA ARG A 600 16.16 17.92 20.39
C ARG A 600 17.38 18.82 20.45
N ALA A 601 17.21 20.09 20.10
CA ALA A 601 18.32 21.05 19.98
C ALA A 601 19.17 21.22 21.26
N SER A 602 18.62 20.97 22.47
CA SER A 602 19.33 21.06 23.75
C SER A 602 20.11 19.81 24.14
N MET A 603 19.87 18.68 23.46
CA MET A 603 20.42 17.39 23.83
C MET A 603 21.93 17.36 23.54
N THR A 604 22.71 16.83 24.48
CA THR A 604 24.14 16.58 24.32
C THR A 604 24.48 15.14 24.68
N ILE A 605 25.39 14.54 23.92
CA ILE A 605 25.76 13.14 24.07
C ILE A 605 27.27 12.96 24.20
N GLU A 606 27.67 11.86 24.84
CA GLU A 606 29.03 11.34 24.85
C GLU A 606 29.06 10.00 24.10
N ILE A 607 30.07 9.78 23.24
CA ILE A 607 30.25 8.54 22.49
C ILE A 607 31.38 7.73 23.12
N ASP A 608 31.04 6.55 23.62
CA ASP A 608 31.96 5.67 24.33
C ASP A 608 32.49 4.57 23.41
N GLY A 609 33.79 4.59 23.15
CA GLY A 609 34.47 3.55 22.37
C GLY A 609 34.97 2.40 23.23
N HIS A 610 34.70 1.15 22.79
CA HIS A 610 35.20 -0.07 23.43
C HIS A 610 35.88 -1.03 22.44
N ALA A 611 36.81 -1.82 22.96
CA ALA A 611 37.50 -2.90 22.25
C ALA A 611 37.37 -4.22 23.02
N ASP A 612 37.64 -5.34 22.35
CA ASP A 612 37.80 -6.62 23.03
C ASP A 612 39.25 -6.80 23.53
N ALA A 613 39.51 -7.90 24.23
CA ALA A 613 40.84 -8.20 24.79
C ALA A 613 41.84 -8.85 23.81
N THR A 614 41.64 -8.68 22.49
CA THR A 614 42.52 -9.24 21.46
C THR A 614 43.55 -8.19 21.05
N GLY A 615 44.81 -8.41 21.45
CA GLY A 615 45.92 -7.52 21.10
C GLY A 615 46.44 -6.73 22.31
N PRO A 616 47.43 -5.84 22.10
CA PRO A 616 48.00 -5.04 23.20
C PRO A 616 47.00 -4.03 23.76
N GLU A 617 47.01 -3.82 25.08
CA GLU A 617 46.10 -2.89 25.77
C GLU A 617 46.12 -1.46 25.19
N GLN A 618 47.32 -0.90 24.98
CA GLN A 618 47.49 0.43 24.39
C GLN A 618 46.91 0.50 22.97
N TYR A 619 47.04 -0.58 22.20
CA TYR A 619 46.47 -0.67 20.87
C TYR A 619 44.94 -0.63 20.91
N ASN A 620 44.35 -1.40 21.83
CA ASN A 620 42.90 -1.45 22.04
C ASN A 620 42.34 -0.10 22.51
N LEU A 621 43.08 0.62 23.36
CA LEU A 621 42.76 1.98 23.78
C LEU A 621 42.72 2.94 22.58
N ASP A 622 43.77 2.96 21.76
CA ASP A 622 43.86 3.82 20.58
C ASP A 622 42.83 3.47 19.50
N LEU A 623 42.52 2.17 19.33
CA LEU A 623 41.48 1.71 18.41
C LEU A 623 40.10 2.19 18.87
N SER A 624 39.78 2.04 20.16
CA SER A 624 38.50 2.48 20.70
C SER A 624 38.31 4.00 20.58
N LYS A 625 39.36 4.79 20.81
CA LYS A 625 39.38 6.24 20.58
C LYS A 625 39.09 6.62 19.13
N ARG A 626 39.77 5.98 18.18
CA ARG A 626 39.60 6.26 16.74
C ARG A 626 38.19 5.92 16.26
N ARG A 627 37.57 4.86 16.79
CA ARG A 627 36.19 4.48 16.47
C ARG A 627 35.17 5.49 17.00
N ALA A 628 35.28 5.92 18.26
CA ALA A 628 34.42 6.96 18.80
C ALA A 628 34.55 8.28 18.01
N ALA A 629 35.78 8.67 17.65
CA ALA A 629 36.02 9.83 16.80
C ALA A 629 35.42 9.70 15.39
N ALA A 630 35.42 8.51 14.80
CA ALA A 630 34.79 8.27 13.50
C ALA A 630 33.27 8.50 13.54
N VAL A 631 32.61 8.07 14.62
CA VAL A 631 31.18 8.32 14.84
C VAL A 631 30.91 9.81 15.04
N GLN A 632 31.67 10.48 15.92
CA GLN A 632 31.55 11.94 16.12
C GLN A 632 31.72 12.70 14.79
N LYS A 633 32.71 12.33 13.98
CA LYS A 633 32.96 12.94 12.66
C LYS A 633 31.78 12.75 11.72
N TYR A 634 31.13 11.59 11.73
CA TYR A 634 29.93 11.36 10.91
C TYR A 634 28.78 12.27 11.35
N LEU A 635 28.46 12.31 12.65
CA LEU A 635 27.35 13.13 13.16
C LEU A 635 27.56 14.61 12.87
N THR A 636 28.78 15.11 13.11
CA THR A 636 29.13 16.52 12.84
C THR A 636 29.14 16.84 11.34
N GLY A 637 29.57 15.91 10.50
CA GLY A 637 29.48 16.03 9.03
C GLY A 637 28.04 16.12 8.50
N LYS A 638 27.05 15.64 9.26
CA LYS A 638 25.61 15.73 8.95
C LYS A 638 24.93 16.96 9.59
N GLY A 639 25.71 17.88 10.16
CA GLY A 639 25.21 19.17 10.66
C GLY A 639 24.94 19.23 12.17
N VAL A 640 25.27 18.19 12.95
CA VAL A 640 25.22 18.26 14.41
C VAL A 640 26.39 19.12 14.92
N ASP A 641 26.11 20.07 15.82
CA ASP A 641 27.17 20.90 16.43
C ASP A 641 28.15 20.03 17.22
N VAL A 642 29.45 20.22 16.97
CA VAL A 642 30.54 19.49 17.64
C VAL A 642 30.53 19.70 19.15
N SER A 643 30.05 20.83 19.65
CA SER A 643 29.96 21.10 21.09
C SER A 643 28.94 20.22 21.80
N ARG A 644 28.07 19.54 21.04
CA ARG A 644 27.00 18.67 21.56
C ARG A 644 27.40 17.19 21.60
N VAL A 645 28.58 16.85 21.09
CA VAL A 645 29.05 15.46 20.97
C VAL A 645 30.46 15.36 21.54
N THR A 646 30.62 14.74 22.70
CA THR A 646 31.94 14.39 23.26
C THR A 646 32.28 12.93 22.97
N ILE A 647 33.54 12.53 23.20
CA ILE A 647 33.97 11.14 23.08
C ILE A 647 34.71 10.69 24.34
N ALA A 648 34.47 9.46 24.77
CA ALA A 648 35.30 8.75 25.72
C ALA A 648 35.72 7.40 25.14
N PHE A 649 36.77 6.80 25.69
CA PHE A 649 37.32 5.54 25.16
C PHE A 649 37.98 4.74 26.28
N PHE A 650 37.71 3.43 26.28
CA PHE A 650 38.04 2.57 27.41
C PHE A 650 38.88 1.34 27.02
N GLY A 651 39.20 1.17 25.73
CA GLY A 651 39.87 -0.05 25.25
C GLY A 651 39.13 -1.29 25.72
N GLU A 652 39.86 -2.24 26.31
CA GLU A 652 39.32 -3.50 26.85
C GLU A 652 38.89 -3.45 28.33
N SER A 653 39.01 -2.30 28.99
CA SER A 653 38.83 -2.17 30.46
C SER A 653 37.39 -2.27 30.96
N LYS A 654 36.40 -2.13 30.07
CA LYS A 654 34.95 -2.20 30.38
C LYS A 654 34.23 -3.26 29.53
N PRO A 655 34.52 -4.57 29.73
CA PRO A 655 33.83 -5.64 29.01
C PRO A 655 32.40 -5.83 29.54
N VAL A 656 31.44 -5.99 28.65
CA VAL A 656 30.04 -6.33 29.01
C VAL A 656 29.82 -7.83 29.13
N VAL A 657 30.68 -8.61 28.48
CA VAL A 657 30.69 -10.08 28.56
C VAL A 657 32.12 -10.61 28.65
N PRO A 658 32.36 -11.81 29.20
CA PRO A 658 33.70 -12.39 29.26
C PRO A 658 34.32 -12.56 27.87
N ASN A 659 35.59 -12.18 27.67
CA ASN A 659 36.31 -12.24 26.37
C ASN A 659 36.67 -13.66 25.87
N THR A 660 35.85 -14.66 26.19
CA THR A 660 36.14 -16.09 26.01
C THR A 660 35.83 -16.60 24.60
N THR A 661 34.70 -16.21 24.01
CA THR A 661 34.26 -16.68 22.69
C THR A 661 34.37 -15.61 21.61
N LYS A 662 34.37 -16.02 20.32
CA LYS A 662 34.34 -15.07 19.19
C LYS A 662 33.11 -14.15 19.25
N GLU A 663 31.97 -14.70 19.67
CA GLU A 663 30.72 -13.97 19.83
C GLU A 663 30.80 -12.96 20.98
N ASN A 664 31.35 -13.35 22.13
CA ASN A 664 31.52 -12.42 23.26
C ASN A 664 32.49 -11.29 22.93
N ARG A 665 33.60 -11.60 22.25
CA ARG A 665 34.53 -10.58 21.77
C ARG A 665 33.85 -9.62 20.79
N ARG A 666 32.95 -10.10 19.93
CA ARG A 666 32.13 -9.24 19.06
C ARG A 666 31.28 -8.26 19.85
N LYS A 667 30.63 -8.71 20.93
CA LYS A 667 29.83 -7.84 21.82
C LYS A 667 30.68 -6.78 22.55
N ASN A 668 31.91 -7.10 22.91
CA ASN A 668 32.81 -6.13 23.56
C ASN A 668 33.37 -5.08 22.60
N ARG A 669 33.45 -5.37 21.30
CA ARG A 669 33.78 -4.39 20.24
C ARG A 669 32.55 -3.56 19.88
N ARG A 670 32.24 -2.57 20.70
CA ARG A 670 31.01 -1.76 20.59
C ARG A 670 31.29 -0.27 20.71
N VAL A 671 30.28 0.51 20.32
CA VAL A 671 30.17 1.92 20.65
C VAL A 671 28.87 2.10 21.43
N GLU A 672 28.93 2.84 22.53
CA GLU A 672 27.75 3.28 23.27
C GLU A 672 27.57 4.77 23.06
N PHE A 673 26.36 5.27 23.24
CA PHE A 673 26.16 6.68 23.48
C PHE A 673 25.54 6.90 24.85
N VAL A 674 25.95 7.99 25.49
CA VAL A 674 25.51 8.41 26.81
C VAL A 674 24.80 9.75 26.67
N ILE A 675 23.59 9.85 27.19
CA ILE A 675 22.88 11.13 27.25
C ILE A 675 23.48 11.95 28.38
N VAL A 676 24.22 13.00 28.05
CA VAL A 676 24.79 13.93 29.05
C VAL A 676 23.73 14.96 29.46
N LYS A 677 22.92 15.39 28.49
CA LYS A 677 21.78 16.29 28.71
C LYS A 677 20.66 15.89 27.75
N PRO A 678 19.43 15.63 28.25
CA PRO A 678 18.32 15.17 27.43
C PRO A 678 17.66 16.24 26.54
#